data_AF-A0A3S4JQ30-F1
#
_entry.id   AF-A0A3S4JQ30-F1
#
_cell.length_a   1.000
_cell.length_b   1.000
_cell.length_c   1.000
_cell.angle_alpha   90.00
_cell.angle_beta   90.00
_cell.angle_gamma   90.00
#
_symmetry.space_group_name_H-M   'P 1'
#
loop_
_entity.id
_entity.type
_entity.pdbx_description
1 polymer ?
#
loop_
_entity_poly.entity_id
_entity_poly.type
_entity_poly.pdbx_seq_one_letter_code
_entity_poly.pdbx_strand_id
1 'polypeptide(L)'
;MAHPHLCLLGGFGFAGGAATAPAFSRKARAMVAYLALQSGHSQSREKLAALLWGGNSEAQARMNLRQALSAIKKAMDASDGGRFLTDGDSITLNLDNLDFDVARFQALAANSAPEDLEQALVVYRGDLLDGFGLKEEPFEDWLRVERERLRAMAVAALDKLVVHYCTTNDPASCVRAATRLLAMEPLREDIHRALMRAYAVQGRLNLALRQYENCRAALQRELNLQPEPETRHLYEDLRTRRMTPQAASRIAASASPSQTPPPSPARTGERPAFRAEPMRPATHYVKSAGSNIAYQVTGDGPVDMIYVPGWVSNLDFAWSSPRLAHVLQRLGSFSRLIRMDKRGTGLSDRNVGLPTLEERMEDVRAVLDAVGSKRTVLFGSSEGGPMCMLFAATYPERTAALVLNGAYASGRWSKDYPWAKTSEQVEEDLAVVEREWGEPADMSNAAPSLMNDSFEREWFAAYLRNSASPADAIALWRWGTEIDVRALLPAIHVPTLIVQTAGDRWVKPEEGRYLATHIEGAKYIELAGCDHVIWGENSDRLVDEIQTFVTGALPAAPGEGILVSVLSLEIAGPPSGVGADLIVRYAEEIRGELLAAEGRQIRRSASGFFAVFQRPTRSIQCAIAIRHRLRHSGLDVRSAVHTGECQERGDDFTGIAIELSSRLLDHARPGEIIASRTVRDLVVGSGLIFEEHGELEASGLPGSLQLFSVSKPGV
;
A
#
# COMPACT_ATOMS: atom_id res chain seq x y z
N MET A 1 -41.66 8.98 -7.16
CA MET A 1 -41.79 7.54 -7.42
C MET A 1 -40.75 7.17 -8.46
N ALA A 2 -39.90 6.17 -8.20
CA ALA A 2 -38.88 5.77 -9.16
C ALA A 2 -39.56 5.17 -10.42
N HIS A 3 -39.17 5.64 -11.61
CA HIS A 3 -39.61 5.04 -12.86
C HIS A 3 -39.07 3.61 -12.96
N PRO A 4 -39.87 2.65 -13.46
CA PRO A 4 -39.43 1.27 -13.55
C PRO A 4 -38.28 1.17 -14.55
N HIS A 5 -37.24 0.41 -14.20
CA HIS A 5 -36.05 0.27 -15.02
C HIS A 5 -35.52 -1.16 -15.03
N LEU A 6 -34.93 -1.53 -16.16
CA LEU A 6 -34.21 -2.78 -16.39
C LEU A 6 -32.77 -2.43 -16.76
N CYS A 7 -31.85 -2.78 -15.87
CA CYS A 7 -30.42 -2.62 -16.06
C CYS A 7 -29.77 -3.97 -16.36
N LEU A 8 -29.12 -4.11 -17.51
CA LEU A 8 -28.39 -5.31 -17.89
C LEU A 8 -26.90 -5.05 -18.20
N LEU A 9 -26.45 -3.81 -18.40
CA LEU A 9 -25.05 -3.48 -18.65
C LEU A 9 -24.28 -3.35 -17.33
N GLY A 10 -23.45 -4.36 -17.01
CA GLY A 10 -22.71 -4.50 -15.75
C GLY A 10 -23.34 -5.46 -14.73
N GLY A 11 -24.56 -5.97 -14.97
CA GLY A 11 -25.25 -6.90 -14.07
C GLY A 11 -26.77 -6.85 -14.24
N PHE A 12 -27.50 -7.78 -13.62
CA PHE A 12 -28.98 -7.79 -13.67
C PHE A 12 -29.57 -6.92 -12.55
N GLY A 13 -30.24 -5.83 -12.93
CA GLY A 13 -31.03 -4.98 -12.05
C GLY A 13 -32.44 -4.78 -12.59
N PHE A 14 -33.45 -4.91 -11.74
CA PHE A 14 -34.84 -4.60 -12.07
C PHE A 14 -35.49 -3.93 -10.86
N ALA A 15 -36.05 -2.75 -11.05
CA ALA A 15 -36.81 -2.05 -10.01
C ALA A 15 -38.12 -1.53 -10.59
N GLY A 16 -39.19 -1.66 -9.79
CA GLY A 16 -40.52 -1.11 -10.08
C GLY A 16 -40.91 -0.03 -9.07
N GLY A 17 -41.94 0.76 -9.38
CA GLY A 17 -42.45 1.77 -8.46
C GLY A 17 -42.86 1.18 -7.09
N ALA A 18 -42.30 1.74 -6.01
CA ALA A 18 -42.61 1.50 -4.59
C ALA A 18 -42.54 0.06 -4.02
N ALA A 19 -42.26 -0.97 -4.82
CA ALA A 19 -42.17 -2.36 -4.35
C ALA A 19 -40.71 -2.84 -4.22
N THR A 20 -40.45 -3.71 -3.23
CA THR A 20 -39.20 -4.47 -3.13
C THR A 20 -38.95 -5.24 -4.42
N ALA A 21 -37.71 -5.19 -4.93
CA ALA A 21 -37.35 -5.84 -6.19
C ALA A 21 -37.74 -7.33 -6.16
N PRO A 22 -38.53 -7.83 -7.13
CA PRO A 22 -38.97 -9.21 -7.13
C PRO A 22 -37.77 -10.17 -7.24
N ALA A 23 -37.73 -11.18 -6.38
CA ALA A 23 -36.69 -12.19 -6.38
C ALA A 23 -36.81 -13.11 -7.60
N PHE A 24 -36.19 -12.74 -8.72
CA PHE A 24 -36.08 -13.61 -9.88
C PHE A 24 -35.06 -14.72 -9.64
N SER A 25 -35.45 -15.96 -9.95
CA SER A 25 -34.49 -17.07 -10.11
C SER A 25 -33.49 -16.76 -11.22
N ARG A 26 -32.32 -17.40 -11.22
CA ARG A 26 -31.31 -17.21 -12.28
C ARG A 26 -31.90 -17.43 -13.68
N LYS A 27 -32.68 -18.50 -13.87
CA LYS A 27 -33.34 -18.80 -15.15
C LYS A 27 -34.38 -17.75 -15.54
N ALA A 28 -35.10 -17.18 -14.57
CA ALA A 28 -36.02 -16.09 -14.81
C ALA A 28 -35.30 -14.81 -15.25
N ARG A 29 -34.17 -14.45 -14.60
CA ARG A 29 -33.32 -13.31 -15.01
C ARG A 29 -32.79 -13.48 -16.44
N ALA A 30 -32.29 -14.67 -16.76
CA ALA A 30 -31.84 -15.02 -18.11
C ALA A 30 -32.96 -14.88 -19.15
N MET A 31 -34.17 -15.33 -18.83
CA MET A 31 -35.33 -15.19 -19.72
C MET A 31 -35.72 -13.73 -19.94
N VAL A 32 -35.76 -12.91 -18.87
CA VAL A 32 -36.05 -11.47 -18.98
C VAL A 32 -35.00 -10.79 -19.85
N ALA A 33 -33.71 -11.05 -19.61
CA ALA A 33 -32.63 -10.47 -20.40
C ALA A 33 -32.74 -10.86 -21.87
N TYR A 34 -32.89 -12.15 -22.16
CA TYR A 34 -33.06 -12.65 -23.53
C TYR A 34 -34.25 -11.98 -24.22
N LEU A 35 -35.42 -11.95 -23.58
CA LEU A 35 -36.62 -11.38 -24.18
C LEU A 35 -36.55 -9.85 -24.32
N ALA A 36 -35.87 -9.14 -23.41
CA ALA A 36 -35.72 -7.69 -23.49
C ALA A 36 -34.84 -7.30 -24.69
N LEU A 37 -33.76 -8.04 -24.93
CA LEU A 37 -32.92 -7.85 -26.11
C LEU A 37 -33.60 -8.31 -27.42
N GLN A 38 -34.61 -9.16 -27.33
CA GLN A 38 -35.48 -9.56 -28.43
C GLN A 38 -36.80 -8.77 -28.44
N SER A 39 -36.85 -7.63 -27.76
CA SER A 39 -38.09 -6.83 -27.69
C SER A 39 -38.64 -6.52 -29.08
N GLY A 40 -39.96 -6.59 -29.22
CA GLY A 40 -40.65 -6.49 -30.50
C GLY A 40 -40.68 -7.76 -31.35
N HIS A 41 -39.94 -8.82 -30.99
CA HIS A 41 -39.94 -10.10 -31.72
C HIS A 41 -40.57 -11.22 -30.90
N SER A 42 -41.53 -11.93 -31.48
CA SER A 42 -42.20 -13.05 -30.82
C SER A 42 -41.31 -14.30 -30.76
N GLN A 43 -41.17 -14.90 -29.59
CA GLN A 43 -40.36 -16.11 -29.36
C GLN A 43 -41.26 -17.29 -29.02
N SER A 44 -41.00 -18.46 -29.62
CA SER A 44 -41.78 -19.66 -29.30
C SER A 44 -41.45 -20.21 -27.92
N ARG A 45 -42.45 -20.80 -27.27
CA ARG A 45 -42.30 -21.52 -25.99
C ARG A 45 -41.28 -22.66 -26.08
N GLU A 46 -41.26 -23.38 -27.19
CA GLU A 46 -40.31 -24.45 -27.46
C GLU A 46 -38.87 -23.94 -27.49
N LYS A 47 -38.61 -22.83 -28.20
CA LYS A 47 -37.28 -22.21 -28.27
C LYS A 47 -36.80 -21.75 -26.90
N LEU A 48 -37.66 -21.10 -26.12
CA LEU A 48 -37.31 -20.64 -24.76
C LEU A 48 -37.07 -21.82 -23.80
N ALA A 49 -37.84 -22.90 -23.96
CA ALA A 49 -37.64 -24.12 -23.18
C ALA A 49 -36.27 -24.76 -23.49
N ALA A 50 -35.92 -24.90 -24.76
CA ALA A 50 -34.64 -25.44 -25.20
C ALA A 50 -33.44 -24.54 -24.81
N LEU A 51 -33.62 -23.21 -24.89
CA LEU A 51 -32.58 -22.24 -24.54
C LEU A 51 -32.20 -22.28 -23.06
N LEU A 52 -33.20 -22.42 -22.17
CA LEU A 52 -33.02 -22.22 -20.73
C LEU A 52 -33.12 -23.51 -19.90
N TRP A 53 -33.61 -24.62 -20.46
CA TRP A 53 -33.74 -25.91 -19.79
C TRP A 53 -33.44 -27.07 -20.76
N GLY A 54 -32.40 -26.95 -21.59
CA GLY A 54 -32.04 -27.93 -22.60
C GLY A 54 -31.67 -29.30 -22.01
N GLY A 55 -31.18 -29.33 -20.76
CA GLY A 55 -30.89 -30.58 -20.03
C GLY A 55 -32.11 -31.31 -19.46
N ASN A 56 -33.32 -30.75 -19.56
CA ASN A 56 -34.53 -31.32 -18.97
C ASN A 56 -35.37 -32.08 -20.01
N SER A 57 -36.20 -33.02 -19.55
CA SER A 57 -37.23 -33.60 -20.42
C SER A 57 -38.22 -32.53 -20.89
N GLU A 58 -38.80 -32.70 -22.08
CA GLU A 58 -39.70 -31.72 -22.71
C GLU A 58 -40.88 -31.33 -21.79
N ALA A 59 -41.44 -32.28 -21.05
CA ALA A 59 -42.51 -32.04 -20.09
C ALA A 59 -42.03 -31.17 -18.91
N GLN A 60 -40.83 -31.44 -18.38
CA GLN A 60 -40.25 -30.69 -17.27
C GLN A 60 -39.82 -29.29 -17.71
N ALA A 61 -39.22 -29.14 -18.90
CA ALA A 61 -38.84 -27.85 -19.47
C ALA A 61 -40.07 -26.94 -19.66
N ARG A 62 -41.18 -27.48 -20.21
CA ARG A 62 -42.45 -26.73 -20.35
C ARG A 62 -43.06 -26.35 -19.00
N MET A 63 -42.97 -27.22 -17.99
CA MET A 63 -43.45 -26.88 -16.64
C MET A 63 -42.63 -25.75 -16.01
N ASN A 64 -41.30 -25.82 -16.10
CA ASN A 64 -40.40 -24.79 -15.56
C ASN A 64 -40.59 -23.45 -16.28
N LEU A 65 -40.77 -23.47 -17.61
CA LEU A 65 -41.07 -22.28 -18.40
C LEU A 65 -42.37 -21.61 -17.91
N ARG A 66 -43.44 -22.38 -17.69
CA ARG A 66 -44.70 -21.83 -17.16
C ARG A 66 -44.52 -21.17 -15.78
N GLN A 67 -43.76 -21.79 -14.89
CA GLN A 67 -43.48 -21.24 -13.55
C GLN A 67 -42.65 -19.95 -13.64
N ALA A 68 -41.60 -19.92 -14.45
CA ALA A 68 -40.76 -18.75 -14.65
C ALA A 68 -41.56 -17.58 -15.25
N LEU A 69 -42.39 -17.84 -16.27
CA LEU A 69 -43.27 -16.84 -16.87
C LEU A 69 -44.26 -16.27 -15.86
N SER A 70 -44.89 -17.11 -15.04
CA SER A 70 -45.82 -16.68 -14.01
C SER A 70 -45.14 -15.72 -13.01
N ALA A 71 -43.94 -16.08 -12.55
CA ALA A 71 -43.15 -15.24 -11.63
C ALA A 71 -42.76 -13.89 -12.25
N ILE A 72 -42.33 -13.89 -13.52
CA ILE A 72 -41.96 -12.66 -14.21
C ILE A 72 -43.17 -11.78 -14.51
N LYS A 73 -44.29 -12.37 -14.94
CA LYS A 73 -45.51 -11.60 -15.25
C LYS A 73 -46.02 -10.87 -14.00
N LYS A 74 -46.06 -11.57 -12.85
CA LYS A 74 -46.39 -10.98 -11.55
C LYS A 74 -45.46 -9.83 -11.18
N ALA A 75 -44.17 -9.97 -11.44
CA ALA A 75 -43.16 -8.94 -11.15
C ALA A 75 -43.31 -7.69 -12.04
N MET A 76 -43.58 -7.87 -13.34
CA MET A 76 -43.73 -6.75 -14.27
C MET A 76 -45.06 -6.02 -14.09
N ASP A 77 -46.16 -6.75 -13.86
CA ASP A 77 -47.47 -6.17 -13.55
C ASP A 77 -47.41 -5.28 -12.29
N ALA A 78 -46.57 -5.64 -11.30
CA ALA A 78 -46.36 -4.86 -10.09
C ALA A 78 -45.50 -3.61 -10.28
N SER A 79 -44.76 -3.51 -11.39
CA SER A 79 -43.81 -2.41 -11.65
C SER A 79 -44.37 -1.27 -12.50
N ASP A 80 -45.57 -1.42 -13.05
CA ASP A 80 -46.24 -0.51 -14.01
C ASP A 80 -45.40 -0.21 -15.29
N GLY A 81 -44.40 -1.05 -15.58
CA GLY A 81 -43.52 -0.96 -16.74
C GLY A 81 -43.18 -2.33 -17.32
N GLY A 82 -43.22 -2.44 -18.66
CA GLY A 82 -43.01 -3.69 -19.39
C GLY A 82 -44.20 -4.68 -19.28
N ARG A 83 -44.55 -5.34 -20.39
CA ARG A 83 -45.68 -6.28 -20.45
C ARG A 83 -45.36 -7.51 -21.29
N PHE A 84 -45.72 -8.68 -20.78
CA PHE A 84 -45.68 -9.92 -21.53
C PHE A 84 -46.94 -10.08 -22.37
N LEU A 85 -46.77 -10.11 -23.69
CA LEU A 85 -47.81 -10.52 -24.63
C LEU A 85 -47.62 -12.02 -24.89
N THR A 86 -48.65 -12.78 -24.55
CA THR A 86 -48.68 -14.24 -24.74
C THR A 86 -49.82 -14.58 -25.67
N ASP A 87 -49.51 -15.17 -26.83
CA ASP A 87 -50.49 -15.66 -27.79
C ASP A 87 -50.18 -17.12 -28.10
N GLY A 88 -51.07 -18.04 -27.68
CA GLY A 88 -50.94 -19.48 -27.90
C GLY A 88 -49.56 -20.03 -27.51
N ASP A 89 -48.72 -20.28 -28.51
CA ASP A 89 -47.38 -20.85 -28.38
C ASP A 89 -46.23 -19.83 -28.34
N SER A 90 -46.56 -18.54 -28.31
CA SER A 90 -45.59 -17.46 -28.49
C SER A 90 -45.56 -16.47 -27.32
N ILE A 91 -44.38 -15.90 -27.07
CA ILE A 91 -44.08 -15.01 -25.95
C ILE A 91 -43.29 -13.82 -26.47
N THR A 92 -43.80 -12.62 -26.21
CA THR A 92 -43.13 -11.35 -26.52
C THR A 92 -43.04 -10.51 -25.25
N LEU A 93 -41.89 -9.89 -25.00
CA LEU A 93 -41.74 -8.86 -23.99
C LEU A 93 -41.81 -7.49 -24.66
N ASN A 94 -42.85 -6.72 -24.31
CA ASN A 94 -42.93 -5.30 -24.63
C ASN A 94 -42.30 -4.50 -23.48
N LEU A 95 -41.45 -3.52 -23.79
CA LEU A 95 -40.72 -2.70 -22.82
C LEU A 95 -41.33 -1.30 -22.66
N ASP A 96 -42.55 -1.06 -23.16
CA ASP A 96 -43.25 0.22 -22.96
C ASP A 96 -43.26 0.65 -21.49
N ASN A 97 -42.96 1.93 -21.26
CA ASN A 97 -42.82 2.56 -19.94
C ASN A 97 -41.74 1.97 -19.03
N LEU A 98 -40.82 1.14 -19.55
CA LEU A 98 -39.69 0.56 -18.80
C LEU A 98 -38.36 1.14 -19.33
N ASP A 99 -37.59 1.82 -18.48
CA ASP A 99 -36.27 2.33 -18.86
C ASP A 99 -35.29 1.16 -19.01
N PHE A 100 -34.92 0.84 -20.26
CA PHE A 100 -34.04 -0.26 -20.60
C PHE A 100 -32.66 0.24 -21.02
N ASP A 101 -31.64 -0.04 -20.21
CA ASP A 101 -30.31 0.53 -20.39
C ASP A 101 -29.62 0.10 -21.70
N VAL A 102 -29.80 -1.13 -22.17
CA VAL A 102 -29.23 -1.59 -23.45
C VAL A 102 -29.83 -0.82 -24.62
N ALA A 103 -31.16 -0.64 -24.68
CA ALA A 103 -31.81 0.10 -25.76
C ALA A 103 -31.38 1.58 -25.75
N ARG A 104 -31.29 2.19 -24.56
CA ARG A 104 -30.78 3.56 -24.41
C ARG A 104 -29.32 3.67 -24.87
N PHE A 105 -28.47 2.74 -24.45
CA PHE A 105 -27.06 2.68 -24.88
C PHE A 105 -26.97 2.56 -26.41
N GLN A 106 -27.72 1.65 -27.02
CA GLN A 106 -27.71 1.46 -28.47
C GLN A 106 -28.15 2.70 -29.22
N ALA A 107 -29.23 3.37 -28.77
CA ALA A 107 -29.73 4.59 -29.38
C ALA A 107 -28.70 5.73 -29.33
N LEU A 108 -28.06 5.92 -28.16
CA LEU A 108 -27.02 6.92 -27.98
C LEU A 108 -25.75 6.61 -28.77
N ALA A 109 -25.31 5.33 -28.77
CA ALA A 109 -24.11 4.89 -29.48
C ALA A 109 -24.28 4.88 -31.02
N ALA A 110 -25.51 4.84 -31.52
CA ALA A 110 -25.81 4.97 -32.95
C ALA A 110 -25.55 6.41 -33.47
N ASN A 111 -25.67 7.41 -32.60
CA ASN A 111 -25.36 8.79 -32.94
C ASN A 111 -23.84 9.00 -33.08
N SER A 112 -23.46 10.13 -33.66
CA SER A 112 -22.03 10.52 -33.78
C SER A 112 -21.71 11.84 -33.06
N ALA A 113 -22.70 12.44 -32.40
CA ALA A 113 -22.47 13.61 -31.55
C ALA A 113 -21.66 13.20 -30.32
N PRO A 114 -20.57 13.92 -29.96
CA PRO A 114 -19.75 13.59 -28.80
C PRO A 114 -20.56 13.48 -27.50
N GLU A 115 -21.54 14.36 -27.30
CA GLU A 115 -22.39 14.39 -26.10
C GLU A 115 -23.23 13.11 -25.96
N ASP A 116 -23.77 12.61 -27.08
CA ASP A 116 -24.53 11.35 -27.10
C ASP A 116 -23.61 10.16 -26.83
N LEU A 117 -22.41 10.15 -27.39
CA LEU A 117 -21.42 9.09 -27.16
C LEU A 117 -20.94 9.07 -25.70
N GLU A 118 -20.71 10.24 -25.10
CA GLU A 118 -20.39 10.37 -23.68
C GLU A 118 -21.53 9.79 -22.82
N GLN A 119 -22.77 10.15 -23.12
CA GLN A 119 -23.94 9.64 -22.41
C GLN A 119 -24.10 8.12 -22.61
N ALA A 120 -23.82 7.59 -23.80
CA ALA A 120 -23.82 6.16 -24.08
C ALA A 120 -22.87 5.43 -23.12
N LEU A 121 -21.66 5.97 -22.93
CA LEU A 121 -20.64 5.38 -22.09
C LEU A 121 -20.90 5.53 -20.59
N VAL A 122 -21.72 6.49 -20.17
CA VAL A 122 -22.27 6.55 -18.80
C VAL A 122 -23.25 5.40 -18.57
N VAL A 123 -24.06 5.05 -19.58
CA VAL A 123 -25.02 3.95 -19.50
C VAL A 123 -24.33 2.59 -19.53
N TYR A 124 -23.27 2.43 -20.34
CA TYR A 124 -22.46 1.21 -20.37
C TYR A 124 -21.59 1.11 -19.11
N ARG A 125 -21.98 0.33 -18.11
CA ARG A 125 -21.20 0.17 -16.86
C ARG A 125 -20.31 -1.08 -16.82
N GLY A 126 -20.54 -2.02 -17.73
CA GLY A 126 -19.84 -3.29 -17.84
C GLY A 126 -20.48 -4.15 -18.92
N ASP A 127 -19.95 -5.35 -19.12
CA ASP A 127 -20.48 -6.27 -20.13
C ASP A 127 -21.92 -6.70 -19.79
N LEU A 128 -22.67 -7.13 -20.81
CA LEU A 128 -24.05 -7.57 -20.64
C LEU A 128 -24.11 -8.70 -19.60
N LEU A 129 -24.92 -8.50 -18.56
CA LEU A 129 -25.04 -9.39 -17.41
C LEU A 129 -23.68 -9.78 -16.83
N ASP A 130 -22.80 -8.82 -16.54
CA ASP A 130 -21.49 -9.11 -15.98
C ASP A 130 -21.57 -9.99 -14.72
N GLY A 131 -20.64 -10.94 -14.60
CA GLY A 131 -20.63 -11.97 -13.55
C GLY A 131 -21.78 -13.00 -13.61
N PHE A 132 -22.65 -12.96 -14.61
CA PHE A 132 -23.76 -13.91 -14.78
C PHE A 132 -23.43 -15.01 -15.80
N GLY A 133 -23.91 -16.22 -15.52
CA GLY A 133 -23.91 -17.37 -16.44
C GLY A 133 -24.91 -18.44 -16.01
N LEU A 134 -25.14 -19.43 -16.85
CA LEU A 134 -25.98 -20.60 -16.66
C LEU A 134 -25.26 -21.86 -17.14
N LYS A 135 -25.65 -23.02 -16.62
CA LYS A 135 -25.23 -24.33 -17.15
C LYS A 135 -26.11 -24.74 -18.34
N GLU A 136 -26.27 -23.87 -19.33
CA GLU A 136 -26.97 -24.16 -20.59
C GLU A 136 -26.19 -23.55 -21.75
N GLU A 137 -25.51 -24.40 -22.52
CA GLU A 137 -24.69 -23.96 -23.65
C GLU A 137 -25.44 -23.05 -24.64
N PRO A 138 -26.71 -23.34 -25.05
CA PRO A 138 -27.41 -22.47 -25.99
C PRO A 138 -27.60 -21.02 -25.50
N PHE A 139 -27.77 -20.83 -24.20
CA PHE A 139 -27.88 -19.49 -23.61
C PHE A 139 -26.51 -18.82 -23.47
N GLU A 140 -25.48 -19.56 -23.06
CA GLU A 140 -24.13 -19.03 -22.93
C GLU A 140 -23.55 -18.61 -24.29
N ASP A 141 -23.81 -19.37 -25.35
CA ASP A 141 -23.42 -19.01 -26.71
C ASP A 141 -24.11 -17.71 -27.16
N TRP A 142 -25.42 -17.60 -26.95
CA TRP A 142 -26.16 -16.36 -27.23
C TRP A 142 -25.60 -15.17 -26.43
N LEU A 143 -25.36 -15.36 -25.13
CA LEU A 143 -24.85 -14.32 -24.25
C LEU A 143 -23.46 -13.86 -24.66
N ARG A 144 -22.58 -14.78 -25.09
CA ARG A 144 -21.24 -14.46 -25.59
C ARG A 144 -21.30 -13.57 -26.84
N VAL A 145 -22.11 -13.95 -27.83
CA VAL A 145 -22.28 -13.15 -29.06
C VAL A 145 -22.80 -11.74 -28.74
N GLU A 146 -23.75 -11.66 -27.83
CA GLU A 146 -24.40 -10.39 -27.52
C GLU A 146 -23.53 -9.46 -26.66
N ARG A 147 -22.73 -10.03 -25.74
CA ARG A 147 -21.66 -9.30 -25.02
C ARG A 147 -20.66 -8.72 -26.00
N GLU A 148 -20.16 -9.52 -26.93
CA GLU A 148 -19.20 -9.08 -27.94
C GLU A 148 -19.77 -7.95 -28.81
N ARG A 149 -21.03 -8.10 -29.26
CA ARG A 149 -21.72 -7.09 -30.07
C ARG A 149 -21.84 -5.74 -29.34
N LEU A 150 -22.27 -5.75 -28.08
CA LEU A 150 -22.44 -4.52 -27.28
C LEU A 150 -21.11 -3.89 -26.88
N ARG A 151 -20.10 -4.71 -26.57
CA ARG A 151 -18.74 -4.26 -26.30
C ARG A 151 -18.13 -3.61 -27.54
N ALA A 152 -18.32 -4.19 -28.72
CA ALA A 152 -17.86 -3.60 -29.98
C ALA A 152 -18.47 -2.21 -30.24
N MET A 153 -19.75 -2.00 -29.88
CA MET A 153 -20.37 -0.68 -29.94
C MET A 153 -19.73 0.32 -28.97
N ALA A 154 -19.43 -0.11 -27.74
CA ALA A 154 -18.78 0.74 -26.74
C ALA A 154 -17.36 1.13 -27.16
N VAL A 155 -16.61 0.17 -27.71
CA VAL A 155 -15.29 0.36 -28.31
C VAL A 155 -15.38 1.38 -29.45
N ALA A 156 -16.34 1.26 -30.37
CA ALA A 156 -16.52 2.20 -31.47
C ALA A 156 -16.90 3.62 -30.99
N ALA A 157 -17.73 3.74 -29.94
CA ALA A 157 -18.07 5.02 -29.34
C ALA A 157 -16.86 5.70 -28.69
N LEU A 158 -16.07 4.94 -27.92
CA LEU A 158 -14.83 5.41 -27.31
C LEU A 158 -13.80 5.84 -28.37
N ASP A 159 -13.68 5.08 -29.45
CA ASP A 159 -12.77 5.38 -30.55
C ASP A 159 -13.07 6.75 -31.18
N LYS A 160 -14.35 6.99 -31.53
CA LYS A 160 -14.82 8.29 -32.03
C LYS A 160 -14.53 9.44 -31.04
N LEU A 161 -14.73 9.22 -29.74
CA LEU A 161 -14.45 10.21 -28.71
C LEU A 161 -12.95 10.50 -28.57
N VAL A 162 -12.08 9.49 -28.62
CA VAL A 162 -10.63 9.68 -28.61
C VAL A 162 -10.21 10.56 -29.80
N VAL A 163 -10.71 10.28 -31.00
CA VAL A 163 -10.45 11.09 -32.19
C VAL A 163 -10.97 12.53 -32.01
N HIS A 164 -12.19 12.69 -31.48
CA HIS A 164 -12.78 13.99 -31.20
C HIS A 164 -11.90 14.82 -30.25
N TYR A 165 -11.53 14.28 -29.10
CA TYR A 165 -10.73 14.99 -28.10
C TYR A 165 -9.29 15.25 -28.54
N CYS A 166 -8.72 14.37 -29.38
CA CYS A 166 -7.45 14.66 -30.03
C CYS A 166 -7.56 15.88 -30.96
N THR A 167 -8.66 16.00 -31.69
CA THR A 167 -8.89 17.08 -32.67
C THR A 167 -9.23 18.41 -32.00
N THR A 168 -10.02 18.38 -30.93
CA THR A 168 -10.39 19.59 -30.15
C THR A 168 -9.32 20.00 -29.14
N ASN A 169 -8.22 19.25 -29.06
CA ASN A 169 -7.12 19.46 -28.13
C ASN A 169 -7.58 19.49 -26.67
N ASP A 170 -8.45 18.54 -26.29
CA ASP A 170 -8.83 18.25 -24.91
C ASP A 170 -8.10 16.99 -24.42
N PRO A 171 -6.84 17.14 -23.93
CA PRO A 171 -6.03 16.00 -23.54
C PRO A 171 -6.57 15.31 -22.27
N ALA A 172 -7.35 15.99 -21.43
CA ALA A 172 -7.90 15.40 -20.20
C ALA A 172 -9.02 14.39 -20.53
N SER A 173 -9.93 14.77 -21.42
CA SER A 173 -11.01 13.88 -21.88
C SER A 173 -10.49 12.76 -22.78
N CYS A 174 -9.48 13.05 -23.61
CA CYS A 174 -8.77 12.03 -24.38
C CYS A 174 -8.15 10.94 -23.48
N VAL A 175 -7.53 11.32 -22.35
CA VAL A 175 -6.96 10.33 -21.42
C VAL A 175 -8.03 9.40 -20.86
N ARG A 176 -9.19 9.92 -20.44
CA ARG A 176 -10.28 9.11 -19.89
C ARG A 176 -10.82 8.12 -20.93
N ALA A 177 -11.12 8.60 -22.13
CA ALA A 177 -11.65 7.76 -23.21
C ALA A 177 -10.63 6.71 -23.66
N ALA A 178 -9.37 7.10 -23.90
CA ALA A 178 -8.32 6.19 -24.36
C ALA A 178 -7.97 5.12 -23.32
N THR A 179 -7.92 5.48 -22.03
CA THR A 179 -7.64 4.51 -20.94
C THR A 179 -8.74 3.45 -20.86
N ARG A 180 -10.01 3.88 -20.94
CA ARG A 180 -11.16 2.96 -20.92
C ARG A 180 -11.19 2.06 -22.16
N LEU A 181 -10.83 2.60 -23.32
CA LEU A 181 -10.71 1.83 -24.55
C LEU A 181 -9.60 0.76 -24.47
N LEU A 182 -8.43 1.10 -23.94
CA LEU A 182 -7.32 0.17 -23.76
C LEU A 182 -7.57 -0.91 -22.70
N ALA A 183 -8.47 -0.68 -21.75
CA ALA A 183 -8.94 -1.74 -20.86
C ALA A 183 -9.76 -2.80 -21.60
N MET A 184 -10.44 -2.41 -22.69
CA MET A 184 -11.21 -3.32 -23.54
C MET A 184 -10.35 -3.93 -24.64
N GLU A 185 -9.47 -3.14 -25.25
CA GLU A 185 -8.65 -3.48 -26.41
C GLU A 185 -7.16 -3.14 -26.15
N PRO A 186 -6.44 -3.93 -25.33
CA PRO A 186 -5.08 -3.60 -24.89
C PRO A 186 -4.04 -3.53 -26.03
N LEU A 187 -4.35 -4.13 -27.18
CA LEU A 187 -3.44 -4.27 -28.32
C LEU A 187 -3.54 -3.12 -29.32
N ARG A 188 -4.40 -2.12 -29.11
CA ARG A 188 -4.62 -0.98 -30.00
C ARG A 188 -3.51 0.07 -29.91
N GLU A 189 -2.44 -0.10 -30.68
CA GLU A 189 -1.28 0.81 -30.69
C GLU A 189 -1.62 2.27 -31.01
N ASP A 190 -2.57 2.50 -31.90
CA ASP A 190 -3.05 3.84 -32.26
C ASP A 190 -3.63 4.59 -31.05
N ILE A 191 -4.35 3.89 -30.18
CA ILE A 191 -4.90 4.43 -28.94
C ILE A 191 -3.81 4.63 -27.88
N HIS A 192 -2.83 3.72 -27.79
CA HIS A 192 -1.62 3.94 -26.98
C HIS A 192 -0.90 5.22 -27.40
N ARG A 193 -0.69 5.44 -28.71
CA ARG A 193 -0.08 6.67 -29.24
C ARG A 193 -0.91 7.92 -28.93
N ALA A 194 -2.24 7.86 -29.06
CA ALA A 194 -3.12 8.98 -28.68
C ALA A 194 -2.96 9.35 -27.20
N LEU A 195 -2.94 8.34 -26.32
CA LEU A 195 -2.74 8.53 -24.88
C LEU A 195 -1.34 9.08 -24.55
N MET A 196 -0.29 8.58 -25.22
CA MET A 196 1.07 9.13 -25.12
C MET A 196 1.13 10.61 -25.48
N ARG A 197 0.49 11.02 -26.58
CA ARG A 197 0.42 12.43 -27.01
C ARG A 197 -0.37 13.27 -26.01
N ALA A 198 -1.51 12.78 -25.53
CA ALA A 198 -2.33 13.48 -24.56
C ALA A 198 -1.56 13.73 -23.23
N TYR A 199 -0.76 12.76 -22.77
CA TYR A 199 0.14 12.96 -21.62
C TYR A 199 1.24 13.97 -21.92
N ALA A 200 1.86 13.91 -23.10
CA ALA A 200 2.93 14.82 -23.48
C ALA A 200 2.45 16.29 -23.56
N VAL A 201 1.27 16.55 -24.10
CA VAL A 201 0.66 17.90 -24.16
C VAL A 201 0.41 18.47 -22.75
N GLN A 202 0.07 17.60 -21.78
CA GLN A 202 -0.09 17.99 -20.37
C GLN A 202 1.24 18.14 -19.62
N GLY A 203 2.40 18.05 -20.31
CA GLY A 203 3.73 18.08 -19.68
C GLY A 203 4.09 16.79 -18.92
N ARG A 204 3.26 15.74 -18.98
CA ARG A 204 3.43 14.48 -18.25
C ARG A 204 4.25 13.47 -19.07
N LEU A 205 5.46 13.86 -19.47
CA LEU A 205 6.32 13.04 -20.35
C LEU A 205 6.64 11.66 -19.77
N ASN A 206 6.81 11.52 -18.45
CA ASN A 206 7.07 10.23 -17.81
C ASN A 206 5.94 9.22 -18.03
N LEU A 207 4.69 9.69 -18.04
CA LEU A 207 3.52 8.83 -18.27
C LEU A 207 3.39 8.44 -19.74
N ALA A 208 3.73 9.34 -20.67
CA ALA A 208 3.80 9.00 -22.08
C ALA A 208 4.87 7.92 -22.35
N LEU A 209 6.05 8.01 -21.74
CA LEU A 209 7.09 6.98 -21.85
C LEU A 209 6.66 5.67 -21.19
N ARG A 210 5.97 5.71 -20.05
CA ARG A 210 5.42 4.51 -19.40
C ARG A 210 4.33 3.85 -20.24
N GLN A 211 3.50 4.64 -20.92
CA GLN A 211 2.44 4.12 -21.79
C GLN A 211 3.00 3.33 -22.97
N TYR A 212 4.13 3.77 -23.54
CA TYR A 212 4.87 2.98 -24.52
C TYR A 212 5.29 1.60 -23.98
N GLU A 213 5.83 1.55 -22.74
CA GLU A 213 6.21 0.28 -22.13
C GLU A 213 5.00 -0.63 -21.89
N ASN A 214 3.85 -0.08 -21.52
CA ASN A 214 2.60 -0.83 -21.39
C ASN A 214 2.16 -1.41 -22.74
N CYS A 215 2.22 -0.61 -23.81
CA CYS A 215 1.95 -1.04 -25.19
C CYS A 215 2.87 -2.20 -25.59
N ARG A 216 4.19 -2.02 -25.41
CA ARG A 216 5.21 -3.03 -25.70
C ARG A 216 4.95 -4.33 -24.93
N ALA A 217 4.66 -4.23 -23.63
CA ALA A 217 4.39 -5.40 -22.80
C ALA A 217 3.12 -6.14 -23.23
N ALA A 218 2.06 -5.42 -23.65
CA ALA A 218 0.82 -6.04 -24.12
C ALA A 218 1.02 -6.81 -25.44
N LEU A 219 1.64 -6.17 -26.44
CA LEU A 219 1.94 -6.80 -27.73
C LEU A 219 2.88 -8.00 -27.59
N GLN A 220 3.89 -7.87 -26.74
CA GLN A 220 4.85 -8.95 -26.50
C GLN A 220 4.19 -10.17 -25.83
N ARG A 221 3.27 -9.93 -24.88
CA ARG A 221 2.60 -11.00 -24.13
C ARG A 221 1.54 -11.72 -24.96
N GLU A 222 0.75 -11.01 -25.74
CA GLU A 222 -0.41 -11.59 -26.44
C GLU A 222 -0.10 -12.00 -27.88
N LEU A 223 0.78 -11.27 -28.57
CA LEU A 223 1.09 -11.48 -29.98
C LEU A 223 2.56 -11.83 -30.25
N ASN A 224 3.45 -11.74 -29.25
CA ASN A 224 4.90 -11.86 -29.41
C ASN A 224 5.46 -10.89 -30.47
N LEU A 225 4.87 -9.68 -30.55
CA LEU A 225 5.27 -8.62 -31.48
C LEU A 225 5.92 -7.45 -30.75
N GLN A 226 6.75 -6.70 -31.47
CA GLN A 226 7.27 -5.40 -31.04
C GLN A 226 6.34 -4.26 -31.51
N PRO A 227 6.32 -3.10 -30.82
CA PRO A 227 5.53 -1.95 -31.26
C PRO A 227 5.87 -1.49 -32.67
N GLU A 228 4.85 -0.99 -33.37
CA GLU A 228 4.94 -0.37 -34.68
C GLU A 228 6.02 0.73 -34.72
N PRO A 229 6.68 0.95 -35.89
CA PRO A 229 7.67 2.02 -36.06
C PRO A 229 7.17 3.39 -35.58
N GLU A 230 5.92 3.72 -35.84
CA GLU A 230 5.26 4.97 -35.44
C GLU A 230 5.19 5.12 -33.91
N THR A 231 4.92 4.02 -33.20
CA THR A 231 4.89 3.98 -31.73
C THR A 231 6.29 4.19 -31.15
N ARG A 232 7.30 3.56 -31.77
CA ARG A 232 8.71 3.68 -31.38
C ARG A 232 9.27 5.07 -31.62
N HIS A 233 9.00 5.66 -32.79
CA HIS A 233 9.43 7.03 -33.10
C HIS A 233 8.82 8.04 -32.11
N LEU A 234 7.53 7.91 -31.79
CA LEU A 234 6.90 8.78 -30.79
C LEU A 234 7.57 8.66 -29.42
N TYR A 235 7.94 7.44 -29.01
CA TYR A 235 8.69 7.22 -27.76
C TYR A 235 10.06 7.91 -27.79
N GLU A 236 10.82 7.77 -28.87
CA GLU A 236 12.14 8.37 -29.03
C GLU A 236 12.09 9.91 -29.02
N ASP A 237 11.11 10.49 -29.70
CA ASP A 237 10.86 11.93 -29.71
C ASP A 237 10.57 12.46 -28.30
N LEU A 238 9.65 11.81 -27.59
CA LEU A 238 9.27 12.20 -26.22
C LEU A 238 10.40 11.99 -25.22
N ARG A 239 11.22 10.95 -25.41
CA ARG A 239 12.42 10.68 -24.60
C ARG A 239 13.45 11.79 -24.80
N THR A 240 13.67 12.22 -26.03
CA THR A 240 14.62 13.30 -26.36
C THR A 240 14.18 14.64 -25.78
N ARG A 241 12.87 14.96 -25.86
CA ARG A 241 12.30 16.16 -25.21
C ARG A 241 12.52 16.15 -23.70
N ARG A 242 12.36 14.99 -23.05
CA ARG A 242 12.65 14.83 -21.61
C ARG A 242 14.13 15.04 -21.28
N MET A 243 15.03 14.60 -22.15
CA MET A 243 16.49 14.73 -21.95
C MET A 243 17.03 16.13 -22.26
N THR A 244 16.21 17.04 -22.78
CA THR A 244 16.59 18.44 -23.07
C THR A 244 15.99 19.47 -22.09
N PRO A 245 16.16 19.41 -20.74
CA PRO A 245 15.67 20.48 -19.86
C PRO A 245 16.61 21.69 -19.68
N GLN A 246 17.82 21.73 -20.27
CA GLN A 246 18.90 22.61 -19.75
C GLN A 246 19.72 23.42 -20.78
N ALA A 247 19.11 23.92 -21.85
CA ALA A 247 19.76 24.88 -22.76
C ALA A 247 19.08 26.26 -22.84
N ALA A 248 17.74 26.32 -22.70
CA ALA A 248 17.01 27.59 -22.83
C ALA A 248 17.03 28.46 -21.54
N SER A 249 17.20 27.85 -20.36
CA SER A 249 17.15 28.57 -19.07
C SER A 249 18.45 29.32 -18.71
N ARG A 250 19.59 29.02 -19.37
CA ARG A 250 20.88 29.69 -19.10
C ARG A 250 21.09 30.99 -19.88
N ILE A 251 20.29 31.27 -20.91
CA ILE A 251 20.44 32.49 -21.72
C ILE A 251 19.54 33.63 -21.19
N ALA A 252 18.44 33.31 -20.50
CA ALA A 252 17.48 34.30 -20.00
C ALA A 252 17.88 35.00 -18.68
N ALA A 253 18.93 34.53 -17.98
CA ALA A 253 19.36 35.09 -16.70
C ALA A 253 20.27 36.33 -16.81
N SER A 254 20.45 36.92 -18.00
CA SER A 254 21.34 38.08 -18.21
C SER A 254 20.70 39.33 -18.82
N ALA A 255 19.38 39.40 -18.95
CA ALA A 255 18.75 40.61 -19.47
C ALA A 255 17.39 40.89 -18.81
N SER A 256 17.39 41.76 -17.80
CA SER A 256 16.28 42.66 -17.52
C SER A 256 16.60 44.00 -18.19
N PRO A 257 15.60 44.70 -18.78
CA PRO A 257 14.83 45.62 -17.95
C PRO A 257 13.33 45.70 -18.27
N SER A 258 12.55 45.81 -17.18
CA SER A 258 11.33 46.61 -17.00
C SER A 258 10.40 46.87 -18.19
N GLN A 259 9.18 46.31 -18.12
CA GLN A 259 7.94 47.03 -18.45
C GLN A 259 6.71 46.23 -17.98
N THR A 260 5.86 46.88 -17.20
CA THR A 260 4.51 46.45 -16.80
C THR A 260 3.53 46.57 -17.97
N PRO A 261 2.65 45.59 -18.23
CA PRO A 261 1.47 45.80 -19.06
C PRO A 261 0.21 46.09 -18.21
N PRO A 262 -0.79 46.82 -18.77
CA PRO A 262 -1.99 47.25 -18.06
C PRO A 262 -3.06 46.13 -17.98
N PRO A 263 -4.08 46.26 -17.11
CA PRO A 263 -5.13 45.26 -17.00
C PRO A 263 -6.15 45.40 -18.14
N SER A 264 -6.69 44.27 -18.62
CA SER A 264 -7.86 44.24 -19.50
C SER A 264 -8.95 43.32 -18.90
N PRO A 265 -10.22 43.55 -19.28
CA PRO A 265 -11.33 43.57 -18.34
C PRO A 265 -12.02 42.22 -18.16
N ALA A 266 -12.72 42.12 -17.03
CA ALA A 266 -13.55 41.02 -16.60
C ALA A 266 -14.49 40.50 -17.71
N ARG A 267 -14.42 39.20 -18.00
CA ARG A 267 -15.55 38.43 -18.54
C ARG A 267 -16.15 37.61 -17.42
N THR A 268 -17.36 38.01 -17.05
CA THR A 268 -18.31 37.28 -16.23
C THR A 268 -18.76 36.01 -16.96
N GLY A 269 -18.72 34.87 -16.27
CA GLY A 269 -19.32 33.61 -16.74
C GLY A 269 -18.47 32.36 -16.56
N GLU A 270 -17.87 32.13 -15.40
CA GLU A 270 -17.32 30.82 -15.05
C GLU A 270 -18.46 29.88 -14.62
N ARG A 271 -18.72 28.85 -15.42
CA ARG A 271 -19.27 27.58 -14.91
C ARG A 271 -18.21 26.96 -13.99
N PRO A 272 -18.59 26.32 -12.87
CA PRO A 272 -17.61 25.75 -11.95
C PRO A 272 -16.74 24.73 -12.69
N ALA A 273 -15.42 24.94 -12.63
CA ALA A 273 -14.43 24.01 -13.13
C ALA A 273 -14.65 22.64 -12.47
N PHE A 274 -14.97 21.62 -13.26
CA PHE A 274 -14.88 20.23 -12.80
C PHE A 274 -13.42 19.99 -12.41
N ARG A 275 -13.18 19.80 -11.10
CA ARG A 275 -11.87 19.38 -10.56
C ARG A 275 -11.42 18.13 -11.33
N ALA A 276 -10.25 18.20 -11.95
CA ALA A 276 -9.62 17.07 -12.64
C ALA A 276 -9.46 15.90 -11.65
N GLU A 277 -9.95 14.70 -12.00
CA GLU A 277 -9.69 13.51 -11.21
C GLU A 277 -8.18 13.20 -11.17
N PRO A 278 -7.62 12.88 -10.00
CA PRO A 278 -6.22 12.47 -9.89
C PRO A 278 -5.99 11.10 -10.55
N MET A 279 -4.95 11.01 -11.38
CA MET A 279 -4.52 9.75 -12.01
C MET A 279 -4.23 8.69 -10.96
N ARG A 280 -4.79 7.49 -11.15
CA ARG A 280 -4.55 6.33 -10.29
C ARG A 280 -3.07 5.88 -10.41
N PRO A 281 -2.34 5.72 -9.30
CA PRO A 281 -0.97 5.19 -9.31
C PRO A 281 -0.90 3.76 -9.81
N ALA A 282 0.26 3.36 -10.34
CA ALA A 282 0.47 1.99 -10.80
C ALA A 282 0.65 1.02 -9.62
N THR A 283 -0.10 -0.07 -9.64
CA THR A 283 0.04 -1.18 -8.69
C THR A 283 1.16 -2.12 -9.14
N HIS A 284 2.04 -2.45 -8.20
CA HIS A 284 3.17 -3.36 -8.35
C HIS A 284 3.01 -4.56 -7.43
N TYR A 285 3.80 -5.61 -7.66
CA TYR A 285 3.75 -6.85 -6.89
C TYR A 285 5.14 -7.30 -6.48
N VAL A 286 5.26 -7.79 -5.25
CA VAL A 286 6.44 -8.48 -4.74
C VAL A 286 6.04 -9.84 -4.17
N LYS A 287 6.91 -10.85 -4.31
CA LYS A 287 6.70 -12.16 -3.67
C LYS A 287 7.20 -12.16 -2.22
N SER A 288 6.36 -12.63 -1.31
CA SER A 288 6.67 -12.85 0.11
C SER A 288 6.12 -14.21 0.54
N ALA A 289 7.00 -15.12 0.99
CA ALA A 289 6.64 -16.48 1.42
C ALA A 289 5.66 -17.23 0.47
N GLY A 290 5.82 -17.04 -0.85
CA GLY A 290 4.98 -17.68 -1.87
C GLY A 290 3.72 -16.92 -2.27
N SER A 291 3.35 -15.84 -1.57
CA SER A 291 2.22 -14.96 -1.90
C SER A 291 2.67 -13.71 -2.65
N ASN A 292 1.85 -13.21 -3.57
CA ASN A 292 2.04 -11.92 -4.23
C ASN A 292 1.41 -10.80 -3.39
N ILE A 293 2.23 -9.82 -3.02
CA ILE A 293 1.84 -8.67 -2.22
C ILE A 293 1.79 -7.44 -3.13
N ALA A 294 0.60 -6.87 -3.27
CA ALA A 294 0.34 -5.67 -4.05
C ALA A 294 0.76 -4.41 -3.28
N TYR A 295 1.44 -3.50 -3.96
CA TYR A 295 1.85 -2.21 -3.40
C TYR A 295 1.83 -1.08 -4.44
N GLN A 296 1.73 0.15 -3.97
CA GLN A 296 1.82 1.38 -4.77
C GLN A 296 2.85 2.32 -4.15
N VAL A 297 3.50 3.13 -4.97
CA VAL A 297 4.39 4.20 -4.53
C VAL A 297 3.92 5.53 -5.13
N THR A 298 3.71 6.53 -4.29
CA THR A 298 3.27 7.87 -4.66
C THR A 298 4.05 8.92 -3.89
N GLY A 299 4.19 10.12 -4.44
CA GLY A 299 5.01 11.17 -3.83
C GLY A 299 6.50 10.96 -4.07
N ASP A 300 7.25 12.04 -3.93
CA ASP A 300 8.69 12.13 -4.16
C ASP A 300 9.40 12.85 -3.00
N GLY A 301 8.73 12.95 -1.84
CA GLY A 301 9.30 13.55 -0.64
C GLY A 301 10.52 12.77 -0.13
N PRO A 302 11.41 13.42 0.66
CA PRO A 302 12.71 12.89 1.04
C PRO A 302 12.65 11.76 2.07
N VAL A 303 11.47 11.52 2.67
CA VAL A 303 11.24 10.51 3.70
C VAL A 303 10.45 9.35 3.10
N ASP A 304 10.94 8.14 3.26
CA ASP A 304 10.12 6.95 2.98
C ASP A 304 9.09 6.76 4.09
N MET A 305 7.83 6.57 3.70
CA MET A 305 6.75 6.25 4.62
C MET A 305 5.93 5.10 4.06
N ILE A 306 5.77 4.01 4.79
CA ILE A 306 4.83 2.95 4.44
C ILE A 306 3.55 3.07 5.26
N TYR A 307 2.42 3.19 4.59
CA TYR A 307 1.10 3.13 5.19
C TYR A 307 0.56 1.70 5.15
N VAL A 308 0.35 1.13 6.34
CA VAL A 308 -0.27 -0.19 6.55
C VAL A 308 -1.72 0.03 7.01
N PRO A 309 -2.71 -0.25 6.15
CA PRO A 309 -4.12 0.03 6.46
C PRO A 309 -4.68 -0.94 7.51
N GLY A 310 -5.83 -0.57 8.09
CA GLY A 310 -6.62 -1.42 8.98
C GLY A 310 -7.27 -2.62 8.28
N TRP A 311 -8.29 -3.21 8.91
CA TRP A 311 -8.93 -4.49 8.54
C TRP A 311 -8.79 -4.94 7.07
N VAL A 312 -9.59 -4.38 6.17
CA VAL A 312 -9.53 -4.68 4.73
C VAL A 312 -9.16 -3.44 3.93
N SER A 313 -8.44 -3.63 2.82
CA SER A 313 -8.05 -2.54 1.95
C SER A 313 -8.06 -2.90 0.47
N ASN A 314 -8.10 -1.88 -0.38
CA ASN A 314 -7.92 -2.01 -1.81
C ASN A 314 -7.18 -0.78 -2.37
N LEU A 315 -5.98 -1.01 -2.92
CA LEU A 315 -5.12 0.05 -3.44
C LEU A 315 -5.76 0.88 -4.56
N ASP A 316 -6.46 0.25 -5.50
CA ASP A 316 -7.06 0.93 -6.65
C ASP A 316 -8.33 1.69 -6.27
N PHE A 317 -9.22 1.07 -5.49
CA PHE A 317 -10.48 1.70 -5.06
C PHE A 317 -10.26 2.85 -4.08
N ALA A 318 -9.15 2.86 -3.34
CA ALA A 318 -8.80 3.95 -2.43
C ALA A 318 -8.76 5.32 -3.12
N TRP A 319 -8.36 5.38 -4.40
CA TRP A 319 -8.29 6.62 -5.18
C TRP A 319 -9.65 7.10 -5.70
N SER A 320 -10.71 6.30 -5.55
CA SER A 320 -12.05 6.65 -6.03
C SER A 320 -12.84 7.49 -5.01
N SER A 321 -12.41 7.56 -3.74
CA SER A 321 -12.93 8.56 -2.79
C SER A 321 -12.07 9.82 -2.88
N PRO A 322 -12.66 10.99 -3.17
CA PRO A 322 -11.95 12.27 -3.14
C PRO A 322 -11.33 12.56 -1.77
N ARG A 323 -11.97 12.14 -0.67
CA ARG A 323 -11.47 12.35 0.70
C ARG A 323 -10.22 11.51 0.98
N LEU A 324 -10.28 10.22 0.67
CA LEU A 324 -9.12 9.36 0.86
C LEU A 324 -7.99 9.74 -0.10
N ALA A 325 -8.29 10.00 -1.38
CA ALA A 325 -7.30 10.48 -2.34
C ALA A 325 -6.60 11.76 -1.86
N HIS A 326 -7.34 12.71 -1.28
CA HIS A 326 -6.78 13.93 -0.69
C HIS A 326 -5.78 13.62 0.43
N VAL A 327 -6.14 12.77 1.39
CA VAL A 327 -5.23 12.36 2.48
C VAL A 327 -3.96 11.72 1.95
N LEU A 328 -4.09 10.81 0.98
CA LEU A 328 -2.95 10.13 0.37
C LEU A 328 -2.03 11.09 -0.39
N GLN A 329 -2.60 12.08 -1.10
CA GLN A 329 -1.84 13.14 -1.75
C GLN A 329 -1.11 14.03 -0.75
N ARG A 330 -1.75 14.37 0.36
CA ARG A 330 -1.13 15.18 1.41
C ARG A 330 0.03 14.44 2.07
N LEU A 331 -0.14 13.16 2.42
CA LEU A 331 0.95 12.33 2.92
C LEU A 331 2.11 12.23 1.92
N GLY A 332 1.79 12.02 0.63
CA GLY A 332 2.77 11.99 -0.46
C GLY A 332 3.44 13.33 -0.78
N SER A 333 2.94 14.45 -0.27
CA SER A 333 3.53 15.78 -0.53
C SER A 333 4.82 16.04 0.25
N PHE A 334 5.06 15.29 1.33
CA PHE A 334 6.27 15.40 2.15
C PHE A 334 7.00 14.05 2.33
N SER A 335 6.48 12.97 1.74
CA SER A 335 7.07 11.63 1.79
C SER A 335 7.02 10.92 0.44
N ARG A 336 7.92 9.97 0.22
CA ARG A 336 7.72 8.88 -0.75
C ARG A 336 6.79 7.86 -0.06
N LEU A 337 5.49 8.04 -0.28
CA LEU A 337 4.43 7.24 0.31
C LEU A 337 4.32 5.88 -0.39
N ILE A 338 4.65 4.84 0.35
CA ILE A 338 4.51 3.43 0.00
C ILE A 338 3.19 2.94 0.62
N ARG A 339 2.37 2.27 -0.16
CA ARG A 339 1.09 1.69 0.30
C ARG A 339 1.04 0.24 -0.11
N MET A 340 0.36 -0.59 0.67
CA MET A 340 0.18 -2.01 0.34
C MET A 340 -1.21 -2.49 0.68
N ASP A 341 -1.66 -3.52 -0.04
CA ASP A 341 -2.74 -4.39 0.44
C ASP A 341 -2.10 -5.56 1.17
N LYS A 342 -2.55 -5.84 2.38
CA LYS A 342 -2.03 -6.96 3.18
C LYS A 342 -2.39 -8.28 2.49
N ARG A 343 -1.57 -9.32 2.65
CA ARG A 343 -1.95 -10.68 2.23
C ARG A 343 -3.36 -11.02 2.74
N GLY A 344 -4.19 -11.66 1.92
CA GLY A 344 -5.60 -11.88 2.24
C GLY A 344 -6.54 -10.75 1.86
N THR A 345 -6.05 -9.59 1.41
CA THR A 345 -6.88 -8.40 1.14
C THR A 345 -6.57 -7.76 -0.22
N GLY A 346 -7.55 -7.07 -0.78
CA GLY A 346 -7.36 -6.15 -1.89
C GLY A 346 -6.77 -6.81 -3.12
N LEU A 347 -5.73 -6.19 -3.69
CA LEU A 347 -5.06 -6.68 -4.88
C LEU A 347 -4.00 -7.75 -4.59
N SER A 348 -3.65 -7.99 -3.33
CA SER A 348 -2.76 -9.08 -2.93
C SER A 348 -3.45 -10.45 -3.02
N ASP A 349 -2.66 -11.52 -3.05
CA ASP A 349 -3.22 -12.88 -3.06
C ASP A 349 -4.12 -13.11 -1.83
N ARG A 350 -5.34 -13.62 -2.07
CA ARG A 350 -6.39 -13.75 -1.04
C ARG A 350 -6.48 -15.13 -0.40
N ASN A 351 -6.17 -16.19 -1.14
CA ASN A 351 -6.28 -17.58 -0.68
C ASN A 351 -5.07 -18.05 0.14
N VAL A 352 -4.75 -17.33 1.22
CA VAL A 352 -3.51 -17.56 2.01
C VAL A 352 -3.75 -18.18 3.40
N GLY A 353 -5.01 -18.52 3.73
CA GLY A 353 -5.38 -18.98 5.08
C GLY A 353 -5.34 -17.85 6.11
N LEU A 354 -5.18 -18.21 7.40
CA LEU A 354 -4.97 -17.25 8.49
C LEU A 354 -3.46 -17.07 8.70
N PRO A 355 -2.85 -15.99 8.18
CA PRO A 355 -1.40 -15.78 8.31
C PRO A 355 -1.02 -15.41 9.73
N THR A 356 0.22 -15.67 10.15
CA THR A 356 0.71 -15.15 11.44
C THR A 356 1.00 -13.64 11.36
N LEU A 357 1.09 -12.98 12.52
CA LEU A 357 1.47 -11.56 12.56
C LEU A 357 2.88 -11.33 11.98
N GLU A 358 3.81 -12.25 12.27
CA GLU A 358 5.16 -12.27 11.72
C GLU A 358 5.17 -12.40 10.20
N GLU A 359 4.36 -13.30 9.64
CA GLU A 359 4.25 -13.46 8.19
C GLU A 359 3.78 -12.18 7.48
N ARG A 360 2.82 -11.47 8.08
CA ARG A 360 2.37 -10.18 7.54
C ARG A 360 3.41 -9.07 7.74
N MET A 361 4.14 -9.09 8.85
CA MET A 361 5.26 -8.17 9.07
C MET A 361 6.39 -8.43 8.05
N GLU A 362 6.62 -9.68 7.65
CA GLU A 362 7.56 -10.01 6.57
C GLU A 362 7.09 -9.51 5.19
N ASP A 363 5.78 -9.36 4.95
CA ASP A 363 5.27 -8.70 3.73
C ASP A 363 5.66 -7.23 3.69
N VAL A 364 5.55 -6.52 4.82
CA VAL A 364 6.01 -5.14 4.94
C VAL A 364 7.49 -5.07 4.58
N ARG A 365 8.31 -5.97 5.11
CA ARG A 365 9.74 -6.04 4.79
C ARG A 365 9.98 -6.30 3.29
N ALA A 366 9.26 -7.26 2.70
CA ALA A 366 9.38 -7.58 1.28
C ALA A 366 9.03 -6.39 0.38
N VAL A 367 7.96 -5.64 0.71
CA VAL A 367 7.58 -4.42 -0.01
C VAL A 367 8.66 -3.34 0.13
N LEU A 368 9.17 -3.11 1.34
CA LEU A 368 10.25 -2.14 1.59
C LEU A 368 11.52 -2.48 0.81
N ASP A 369 11.90 -3.76 0.78
CA ASP A 369 13.06 -4.23 0.02
C ASP A 369 12.84 -4.05 -1.49
N ALA A 370 11.63 -4.32 -2.00
CA ALA A 370 11.30 -4.15 -3.42
C ALA A 370 11.35 -2.69 -3.91
N VAL A 371 11.04 -1.72 -3.04
CA VAL A 371 11.13 -0.28 -3.36
C VAL A 371 12.49 0.34 -3.00
N GLY A 372 13.41 -0.48 -2.51
CA GLY A 372 14.75 -0.07 -2.08
C GLY A 372 14.75 0.85 -0.85
N SER A 373 13.72 0.77 0.00
CA SER A 373 13.65 1.57 1.24
C SER A 373 14.55 0.95 2.31
N LYS A 374 15.62 1.66 2.66
CA LYS A 374 16.55 1.23 3.72
C LYS A 374 16.02 1.54 5.11
N ARG A 375 15.33 2.66 5.27
CA ARG A 375 14.77 3.11 6.54
C ARG A 375 13.49 3.89 6.28
N THR A 376 12.40 3.51 6.92
CA THR A 376 11.06 4.06 6.62
C THR A 376 10.36 4.54 7.89
N VAL A 377 9.48 5.52 7.76
CA VAL A 377 8.42 5.74 8.74
C VAL A 377 7.36 4.66 8.55
N LEU A 378 7.00 3.96 9.63
CA LEU A 378 5.89 3.00 9.64
C LEU A 378 4.64 3.73 10.08
N PHE A 379 3.63 3.80 9.20
CA PHE A 379 2.33 4.36 9.55
C PHE A 379 1.28 3.26 9.58
N GLY A 380 1.00 2.74 10.78
CA GLY A 380 -0.03 1.71 11.01
C GLY A 380 -1.35 2.31 11.49
N SER A 381 -2.46 1.95 10.86
CA SER A 381 -3.79 2.35 11.32
C SER A 381 -4.61 1.13 11.73
N SER A 382 -5.32 1.19 12.86
CA SER A 382 -6.17 0.10 13.33
C SER A 382 -5.39 -1.23 13.45
N GLU A 383 -5.90 -2.31 12.87
CA GLU A 383 -5.22 -3.63 12.77
C GLU A 383 -3.81 -3.55 12.13
N GLY A 384 -3.52 -2.54 11.31
CA GLY A 384 -2.18 -2.31 10.77
C GLY A 384 -1.15 -1.90 11.84
N GLY A 385 -1.62 -1.38 12.98
CA GLY A 385 -0.79 -0.93 14.10
C GLY A 385 0.06 -2.03 14.73
N PRO A 386 -0.53 -3.14 15.24
CA PRO A 386 0.22 -4.27 15.79
C PRO A 386 1.34 -4.81 14.90
N MET A 387 1.12 -4.84 13.58
CA MET A 387 2.12 -5.26 12.61
C MET A 387 3.28 -4.27 12.52
N CYS A 388 2.99 -2.97 12.46
CA CYS A 388 4.01 -1.92 12.48
C CYS A 388 4.78 -1.89 13.81
N MET A 389 4.11 -2.14 14.94
CA MET A 389 4.75 -2.27 16.24
C MET A 389 5.73 -3.45 16.25
N LEU A 390 5.31 -4.62 15.75
CA LEU A 390 6.19 -5.79 15.67
C LEU A 390 7.40 -5.51 14.79
N PHE A 391 7.19 -4.88 13.62
CA PHE A 391 8.27 -4.48 12.73
C PHE A 391 9.24 -3.51 13.44
N ALA A 392 8.72 -2.50 14.13
CA ALA A 392 9.54 -1.47 14.78
C ALA A 392 10.45 -2.03 15.87
N ALA A 393 9.99 -3.02 16.65
CA ALA A 393 10.84 -3.67 17.64
C ALA A 393 11.79 -4.71 17.05
N THR A 394 11.39 -5.38 15.96
CA THR A 394 12.21 -6.42 15.31
C THR A 394 13.32 -5.81 14.46
N TYR A 395 13.03 -4.69 13.78
CA TYR A 395 13.93 -4.01 12.84
C TYR A 395 14.03 -2.50 13.15
N PRO A 396 14.50 -2.10 14.35
CA PRO A 396 14.62 -0.68 14.72
C PRO A 396 15.55 0.10 13.78
N GLU A 397 16.59 -0.54 13.22
CA GLU A 397 17.51 0.06 12.26
C GLU A 397 16.87 0.35 10.89
N ARG A 398 15.82 -0.41 10.53
CA ARG A 398 15.01 -0.20 9.32
C ARG A 398 13.84 0.78 9.58
N THR A 399 13.66 1.23 10.82
CA THR A 399 12.53 2.05 11.24
C THR A 399 13.01 3.47 11.59
N ALA A 400 12.54 4.46 10.85
CA ALA A 400 12.84 5.87 11.09
C ALA A 400 12.02 6.44 12.24
N ALA A 401 10.72 6.13 12.23
CA ALA A 401 9.75 6.48 13.25
C ALA A 401 8.51 5.58 13.10
N LEU A 402 7.70 5.50 14.16
CA LEU A 402 6.43 4.79 14.19
C LEU A 402 5.28 5.78 14.36
N VAL A 403 4.27 5.70 13.52
CA VAL A 403 3.03 6.47 13.59
C VAL A 403 1.87 5.48 13.72
N LEU A 404 1.07 5.64 14.77
CA LEU A 404 -0.09 4.80 15.06
C LEU A 404 -1.35 5.67 15.05
N ASN A 405 -2.34 5.32 14.23
CA ASN A 405 -3.65 5.99 14.20
C ASN A 405 -4.78 5.03 14.54
N GLY A 406 -5.48 5.30 15.65
CA GLY A 406 -6.58 4.45 16.13
C GLY A 406 -6.16 2.98 16.21
N ALA A 407 -4.97 2.71 16.73
CA ALA A 407 -4.39 1.37 16.84
C ALA A 407 -4.51 0.83 18.27
N TYR A 408 -4.45 -0.48 18.42
CA TYR A 408 -4.63 -1.18 19.69
C TYR A 408 -3.48 -2.14 19.98
N ALA A 409 -3.29 -2.49 21.25
CA ALA A 409 -2.26 -3.44 21.69
C ALA A 409 -2.78 -4.88 21.76
N SER A 410 -4.07 -5.07 22.01
CA SER A 410 -4.74 -6.37 22.07
C SER A 410 -6.10 -6.26 21.41
N GLY A 411 -6.42 -7.20 20.51
CA GLY A 411 -7.73 -7.28 19.86
C GLY A 411 -8.81 -7.92 20.75
N ARG A 412 -8.43 -8.42 21.94
CA ARG A 412 -9.32 -9.13 22.85
C ARG A 412 -9.38 -8.45 24.21
N TRP A 413 -10.59 -8.43 24.76
CA TRP A 413 -10.80 -8.06 26.15
C TRP A 413 -10.02 -8.97 27.10
N SER A 414 -9.37 -8.35 28.08
CA SER A 414 -8.83 -9.02 29.26
C SER A 414 -8.98 -8.12 30.49
N LYS A 415 -8.80 -8.66 31.69
CA LYS A 415 -8.92 -7.88 32.94
C LYS A 415 -7.97 -6.68 32.99
N ASP A 416 -6.80 -6.83 32.38
CA ASP A 416 -5.73 -5.84 32.26
C ASP A 416 -5.75 -5.05 30.94
N TYR A 417 -6.71 -5.35 30.05
CA TYR A 417 -6.99 -4.60 28.83
C TYR A 417 -8.51 -4.54 28.57
N PRO A 418 -9.28 -3.83 29.41
CA PRO A 418 -10.74 -3.96 29.46
C PRO A 418 -11.49 -3.16 28.38
N TRP A 419 -10.76 -2.49 27.48
CA TRP A 419 -11.32 -1.58 26.49
C TRP A 419 -11.69 -2.29 25.18
N ALA A 420 -10.91 -3.32 24.82
CA ALA A 420 -11.19 -4.20 23.70
C ALA A 420 -12.53 -4.95 23.88
N LYS A 421 -13.07 -5.46 22.78
CA LYS A 421 -14.36 -6.16 22.77
C LYS A 421 -14.26 -7.56 23.40
N THR A 422 -15.33 -7.99 24.06
CA THR A 422 -15.44 -9.37 24.54
C THR A 422 -15.68 -10.32 23.36
N SER A 423 -15.50 -11.63 23.58
CA SER A 423 -15.72 -12.63 22.54
C SER A 423 -17.17 -12.63 22.05
N GLU A 424 -18.13 -12.38 22.95
CA GLU A 424 -19.55 -12.28 22.63
C GLU A 424 -19.85 -11.05 21.75
N GLN A 425 -19.30 -9.89 22.10
CA GLN A 425 -19.46 -8.66 21.31
C GLN A 425 -18.88 -8.81 19.90
N VAL A 426 -17.72 -9.46 19.78
CA VAL A 426 -17.11 -9.75 18.49
C VAL A 426 -18.03 -10.66 17.66
N GLU A 427 -18.56 -11.74 18.23
CA GLU A 427 -19.47 -12.64 17.49
C GLU A 427 -20.78 -11.94 17.08
N GLU A 428 -21.29 -11.01 17.87
CA GLU A 428 -22.43 -10.16 17.49
C GLU A 428 -22.11 -9.28 16.26
N ASP A 429 -20.94 -8.62 16.27
CA ASP A 429 -20.49 -7.80 15.13
C ASP A 429 -20.27 -8.65 13.87
N LEU A 430 -19.66 -9.82 14.01
CA LEU A 430 -19.42 -10.74 12.90
C LEU A 430 -20.72 -11.26 12.29
N ALA A 431 -21.74 -11.49 13.12
CA ALA A 431 -23.06 -11.88 12.64
C ALA A 431 -23.73 -10.74 11.85
N VAL A 432 -23.48 -9.47 12.19
CA VAL A 432 -23.92 -8.32 11.38
C VAL A 432 -23.19 -8.31 10.04
N VAL A 433 -21.85 -8.44 10.06
CA VAL A 433 -21.02 -8.54 8.86
C VAL A 433 -21.55 -9.65 7.94
N GLU A 434 -21.78 -10.85 8.46
CA GLU A 434 -22.28 -11.98 7.66
C GLU A 434 -23.63 -11.70 6.99
N ARG A 435 -24.55 -11.02 7.69
CA ARG A 435 -25.89 -10.71 7.17
C ARG A 435 -25.90 -9.55 6.17
N GLU A 436 -25.06 -8.55 6.39
CA GLU A 436 -25.15 -7.25 5.71
C GLU A 436 -24.00 -7.01 4.72
N TRP A 437 -23.03 -7.92 4.61
CA TRP A 437 -21.91 -7.75 3.68
C TRP A 437 -22.38 -7.61 2.24
N GLY A 438 -22.20 -6.41 1.71
CA GLY A 438 -22.49 -6.06 0.34
C GLY A 438 -23.70 -5.16 0.14
N GLU A 439 -24.49 -4.90 1.19
CA GLU A 439 -25.43 -3.77 1.25
C GLU A 439 -24.67 -2.42 1.38
N PRO A 440 -25.33 -1.26 1.27
CA PRO A 440 -24.69 0.02 1.59
C PRO A 440 -24.08 -0.04 3.00
N ALA A 441 -22.76 0.15 3.09
CA ALA A 441 -22.02 -0.09 4.32
C ALA A 441 -22.57 0.77 5.46
N ASP A 442 -22.84 0.14 6.60
CA ASP A 442 -23.10 0.88 7.82
C ASP A 442 -21.78 1.52 8.29
N MET A 443 -21.64 2.80 7.97
CA MET A 443 -20.50 3.62 8.37
C MET A 443 -20.62 4.13 9.81
N SER A 444 -21.69 3.77 10.54
CA SER A 444 -21.97 4.30 11.88
C SER A 444 -20.86 4.08 12.90
N ASN A 445 -19.97 3.11 12.67
CA ASN A 445 -18.80 2.90 13.51
C ASN A 445 -17.49 3.35 12.87
N ALA A 446 -17.37 3.30 11.54
CA ALA A 446 -16.12 3.64 10.83
C ALA A 446 -15.97 5.15 10.61
N ALA A 447 -17.03 5.82 10.16
CA ALA A 447 -17.06 7.25 9.88
C ALA A 447 -18.46 7.83 10.13
N PRO A 448 -18.90 7.94 11.41
CA PRO A 448 -20.21 8.48 11.74
C PRO A 448 -20.49 9.85 11.11
N SER A 449 -19.46 10.70 10.94
CA SER A 449 -19.63 12.04 10.36
C SER A 449 -20.05 12.01 8.88
N LEU A 450 -19.79 10.89 8.18
CA LEU A 450 -20.04 10.71 6.75
C LEU A 450 -21.33 9.93 6.46
N MET A 451 -22.11 9.51 7.47
CA MET A 451 -23.31 8.69 7.26
C MET A 451 -24.39 9.34 6.39
N ASN A 452 -24.43 10.67 6.33
CA ASN A 452 -25.41 11.39 5.51
C ASN A 452 -24.92 11.65 4.08
N ASP A 453 -23.69 11.24 3.75
CA ASP A 453 -23.11 11.34 2.42
C ASP A 453 -23.36 10.04 1.64
N SER A 454 -24.28 10.09 0.67
CA SER A 454 -24.64 8.92 -0.13
C SER A 454 -23.48 8.42 -0.98
N PHE A 455 -22.63 9.32 -1.48
CA PHE A 455 -21.49 8.95 -2.31
C PHE A 455 -20.46 8.19 -1.47
N GLU A 456 -20.09 8.71 -0.29
CA GLU A 456 -19.10 8.04 0.58
C GLU A 456 -19.61 6.68 1.06
N ARG A 457 -20.92 6.55 1.37
CA ARG A 457 -21.52 5.26 1.73
C ARG A 457 -21.46 4.23 0.61
N GLU A 458 -21.83 4.62 -0.61
CA GLU A 458 -21.79 3.72 -1.77
C GLU A 458 -20.35 3.34 -2.12
N TRP A 459 -19.44 4.31 -2.10
CA TRP A 459 -18.01 4.07 -2.32
C TRP A 459 -17.43 3.14 -1.26
N PHE A 460 -17.71 3.37 0.03
CA PHE A 460 -17.16 2.55 1.10
C PHE A 460 -17.69 1.11 1.03
N ALA A 461 -18.97 0.94 0.70
CA ALA A 461 -19.53 -0.38 0.42
C ALA A 461 -18.82 -1.09 -0.74
N ALA A 462 -18.56 -0.37 -1.85
CA ALA A 462 -17.80 -0.91 -2.97
C ALA A 462 -16.36 -1.21 -2.60
N TYR A 463 -15.71 -0.35 -1.82
CA TYR A 463 -14.37 -0.55 -1.29
C TYR A 463 -14.28 -1.85 -0.49
N LEU A 464 -15.19 -2.08 0.47
CA LEU A 464 -15.23 -3.29 1.28
C LEU A 464 -15.42 -4.55 0.42
N ARG A 465 -16.44 -4.57 -0.46
CA ARG A 465 -16.72 -5.71 -1.36
C ARG A 465 -15.54 -6.05 -2.30
N ASN A 466 -14.83 -5.03 -2.76
CA ASN A 466 -13.65 -5.22 -3.61
C ASN A 466 -12.36 -5.49 -2.82
N SER A 467 -12.38 -5.35 -1.49
CA SER A 467 -11.24 -5.63 -0.61
C SER A 467 -11.25 -7.08 -0.11
N ALA A 468 -12.42 -7.65 0.20
CA ALA A 468 -12.54 -9.01 0.70
C ALA A 468 -13.92 -9.63 0.38
N SER A 469 -13.96 -10.95 0.23
CA SER A 469 -15.24 -11.68 0.28
C SER A 469 -15.80 -11.66 1.72
N PRO A 470 -17.11 -11.90 1.94
CA PRO A 470 -17.66 -11.94 3.30
C PRO A 470 -16.95 -12.95 4.21
N ALA A 471 -16.63 -14.14 3.68
CA ALA A 471 -15.94 -15.19 4.42
C ALA A 471 -14.52 -14.76 4.81
N ASP A 472 -13.78 -14.14 3.88
CA ASP A 472 -12.44 -13.63 4.16
C ASP A 472 -12.50 -12.49 5.18
N ALA A 473 -13.46 -11.57 5.05
CA ALA A 473 -13.64 -10.45 5.96
C ALA A 473 -13.85 -10.96 7.41
N ILE A 474 -14.78 -11.89 7.61
CA ILE A 474 -15.04 -12.51 8.92
C ILE A 474 -13.80 -13.22 9.47
N ALA A 475 -13.10 -13.99 8.63
CA ALA A 475 -11.89 -14.70 9.03
C ALA A 475 -10.78 -13.72 9.46
N LEU A 476 -10.58 -12.64 8.71
CA LEU A 476 -9.61 -11.59 8.99
C LEU A 476 -9.94 -10.83 10.29
N TRP A 477 -11.21 -10.54 10.55
CA TRP A 477 -11.62 -9.87 11.78
C TRP A 477 -11.41 -10.77 12.99
N ARG A 478 -11.85 -12.04 12.94
CA ARG A 478 -11.58 -13.02 14.00
C ARG A 478 -10.09 -13.19 14.26
N TRP A 479 -9.28 -13.17 13.21
CA TRP A 479 -7.84 -13.21 13.37
C TRP A 479 -7.30 -11.95 14.07
N GLY A 480 -7.81 -10.77 13.70
CA GLY A 480 -7.45 -9.49 14.32
C GLY A 480 -7.72 -9.45 15.82
N THR A 481 -8.72 -10.20 16.31
CA THR A 481 -9.01 -10.30 17.75
C THR A 481 -8.05 -11.20 18.52
N GLU A 482 -7.34 -12.11 17.84
CA GLU A 482 -6.32 -12.96 18.47
C GLU A 482 -4.93 -12.29 18.54
N ILE A 483 -4.79 -11.07 17.97
CA ILE A 483 -3.56 -10.30 18.07
C ILE A 483 -3.39 -9.74 19.48
N ASP A 484 -2.25 -10.03 20.11
CA ASP A 484 -1.80 -9.41 21.34
C ASP A 484 -0.32 -9.07 21.25
N VAL A 485 -0.01 -7.78 21.29
CA VAL A 485 1.35 -7.23 21.22
C VAL A 485 1.75 -6.46 22.47
N ARG A 486 1.02 -6.63 23.58
CA ARG A 486 1.30 -5.88 24.83
C ARG A 486 2.69 -6.15 25.38
N ALA A 487 3.16 -7.39 25.29
CA ALA A 487 4.50 -7.79 25.75
C ALA A 487 5.64 -7.17 24.91
N LEU A 488 5.34 -6.74 23.68
CA LEU A 488 6.30 -6.17 22.73
C LEU A 488 6.55 -4.67 22.98
N LEU A 489 5.57 -3.94 23.50
CA LEU A 489 5.59 -2.48 23.54
C LEU A 489 6.86 -1.87 24.17
N PRO A 490 7.40 -2.42 25.28
CA PRO A 490 8.62 -1.89 25.89
C PRO A 490 9.88 -2.03 25.03
N ALA A 491 9.88 -2.87 23.99
CA ALA A 491 11.00 -3.07 23.08
C ALA A 491 11.01 -2.07 21.89
N ILE A 492 9.99 -1.21 21.78
CA ILE A 492 9.90 -0.20 20.73
C ILE A 492 10.65 1.06 21.21
N HIS A 493 11.84 1.29 20.64
CA HIS A 493 12.71 2.43 21.00
C HIS A 493 12.79 3.53 19.93
N VAL A 494 12.05 3.39 18.83
CA VAL A 494 12.01 4.41 17.77
C VAL A 494 11.07 5.56 18.14
N PRO A 495 11.30 6.79 17.63
CA PRO A 495 10.38 7.89 17.83
C PRO A 495 8.95 7.46 17.46
N THR A 496 8.01 7.61 18.38
CA THR A 496 6.64 7.11 18.20
C THR A 496 5.61 8.23 18.38
N LEU A 497 4.70 8.37 17.42
CA LEU A 497 3.51 9.20 17.50
C LEU A 497 2.27 8.32 17.55
N ILE A 498 1.40 8.57 18.51
CA ILE A 498 0.08 7.96 18.64
C ILE A 498 -0.95 9.06 18.45
N VAL A 499 -1.76 8.93 17.41
CA VAL A 499 -2.89 9.82 17.13
C VAL A 499 -4.19 9.05 17.35
N GLN A 500 -5.07 9.63 18.14
CA GLN A 500 -6.32 8.99 18.56
C GLN A 500 -7.49 9.95 18.39
N THR A 501 -8.60 9.48 17.82
CA THR A 501 -9.84 10.26 17.76
C THR A 501 -10.63 10.04 19.07
N ALA A 502 -11.10 11.12 19.70
CA ALA A 502 -11.76 11.08 21.01
C ALA A 502 -13.06 10.28 21.01
N GLY A 503 -13.83 10.31 19.92
CA GLY A 503 -15.11 9.63 19.77
C GLY A 503 -15.03 8.33 18.95
N ASP A 504 -13.84 7.77 18.75
CA ASP A 504 -13.63 6.52 18.03
C ASP A 504 -14.42 5.37 18.69
N ARG A 505 -15.23 4.68 17.88
CA ARG A 505 -16.14 3.61 18.33
C ARG A 505 -15.54 2.21 18.16
N TRP A 506 -14.48 2.07 17.37
CA TRP A 506 -13.81 0.80 17.14
C TRP A 506 -12.61 0.61 18.06
N VAL A 507 -11.79 1.65 18.19
CA VAL A 507 -10.61 1.62 19.07
C VAL A 507 -10.75 2.76 20.06
N LYS A 508 -11.00 2.43 21.32
CA LYS A 508 -11.32 3.44 22.34
C LYS A 508 -10.09 4.28 22.68
N PRO A 509 -10.24 5.55 23.08
CA PRO A 509 -9.10 6.41 23.41
C PRO A 509 -8.15 5.84 24.47
N GLU A 510 -8.68 5.07 25.41
CA GLU A 510 -7.89 4.39 26.43
C GLU A 510 -6.89 3.38 25.85
N GLU A 511 -7.18 2.77 24.70
CA GLU A 511 -6.26 1.86 24.02
C GLU A 511 -5.03 2.62 23.48
N GLY A 512 -5.26 3.81 22.90
CA GLY A 512 -4.18 4.70 22.48
C GLY A 512 -3.35 5.24 23.65
N ARG A 513 -4.00 5.59 24.77
CA ARG A 513 -3.30 6.00 26.00
C ARG A 513 -2.49 4.85 26.60
N TYR A 514 -2.99 3.62 26.53
CA TYR A 514 -2.24 2.43 26.95
C TYR A 514 -0.98 2.25 26.12
N LEU A 515 -1.06 2.40 24.79
CA LEU A 515 0.13 2.37 23.93
C LEU A 515 1.14 3.45 24.36
N ALA A 516 0.66 4.68 24.63
CA ALA A 516 1.53 5.80 25.01
C ALA A 516 2.21 5.60 26.37
N THR A 517 1.60 4.87 27.30
CA THR A 517 2.21 4.57 28.61
C THR A 517 3.19 3.40 28.56
N HIS A 518 3.12 2.54 27.54
CA HIS A 518 3.93 1.31 27.44
C HIS A 518 4.99 1.37 26.34
N ILE A 519 4.97 2.36 25.46
CA ILE A 519 6.03 2.66 24.50
C ILE A 519 6.83 3.86 25.02
N GLU A 520 8.12 3.66 25.27
CA GLU A 520 8.98 4.71 25.81
C GLU A 520 9.09 5.89 24.85
N GLY A 521 8.92 7.12 25.36
CA GLY A 521 9.05 8.34 24.57
C GLY A 521 7.93 8.59 23.55
N ALA A 522 6.84 7.80 23.58
CA ALA A 522 5.72 7.99 22.66
C ALA A 522 4.99 9.33 22.91
N LYS A 523 4.75 10.08 21.83
CA LYS A 523 3.92 11.28 21.84
C LYS A 523 2.47 10.89 21.58
N TYR A 524 1.58 11.18 22.53
CA TYR A 524 0.13 10.98 22.35
C TYR A 524 -0.55 12.29 21.94
N ILE A 525 -1.39 12.23 20.91
CA ILE A 525 -2.25 13.33 20.47
C ILE A 525 -3.68 12.82 20.35
N GLU A 526 -4.59 13.52 21.01
CA GLU A 526 -6.02 13.27 20.91
C GLU A 526 -6.67 14.33 20.02
N LEU A 527 -7.34 13.89 18.95
CA LEU A 527 -8.08 14.73 18.04
C LEU A 527 -9.57 14.71 18.40
N ALA A 528 -10.22 15.87 18.28
CA ALA A 528 -11.67 15.93 18.34
C ALA A 528 -12.29 15.17 17.14
N GLY A 529 -13.51 14.66 17.32
CA GLY A 529 -14.25 13.94 16.27
C GLY A 529 -14.69 12.54 16.72
N CYS A 530 -15.27 11.80 15.80
CA CYS A 530 -15.87 10.48 16.00
C CYS A 530 -15.54 9.47 14.88
N ASP A 531 -14.83 9.89 13.84
CA ASP A 531 -14.43 9.00 12.75
C ASP A 531 -13.13 8.24 13.09
N HIS A 532 -13.14 6.93 12.83
CA HIS A 532 -12.00 6.03 12.98
C HIS A 532 -11.06 6.10 11.76
N VAL A 533 -11.62 6.34 10.58
CA VAL A 533 -10.91 6.31 9.30
C VAL A 533 -10.04 7.55 9.09
N ILE A 534 -8.89 7.39 8.40
CA ILE A 534 -7.94 8.49 8.18
C ILE A 534 -8.47 9.60 7.26
N TRP A 535 -9.56 9.35 6.54
CA TRP A 535 -10.21 10.29 5.60
C TRP A 535 -11.50 10.92 6.15
N GLY A 536 -11.77 10.70 7.44
CA GLY A 536 -12.91 11.26 8.13
C GLY A 536 -12.76 12.76 8.41
N GLU A 537 -13.54 13.25 9.36
CA GLU A 537 -13.36 14.57 9.92
C GLU A 537 -11.95 14.75 10.49
N ASN A 538 -11.42 15.97 10.43
CA ASN A 538 -10.07 16.30 10.89
C ASN A 538 -8.92 15.53 10.21
N SER A 539 -9.17 14.87 9.08
CA SER A 539 -8.13 14.23 8.26
C SER A 539 -6.98 15.18 7.90
N ASP A 540 -7.26 16.46 7.65
CA ASP A 540 -6.22 17.46 7.45
C ASP A 540 -5.32 17.67 8.66
N ARG A 541 -5.92 17.72 9.86
CA ARG A 541 -5.20 17.88 11.12
C ARG A 541 -4.41 16.62 11.48
N LEU A 542 -4.96 15.44 11.21
CA LEU A 542 -4.23 14.18 11.33
C LEU A 542 -2.94 14.24 10.49
N VAL A 543 -3.05 14.65 9.22
CA VAL A 543 -1.87 14.75 8.35
C VAL A 543 -0.91 15.86 8.82
N ASP A 544 -1.41 16.99 9.33
CA ASP A 544 -0.55 18.05 9.89
C ASP A 544 0.28 17.57 11.10
N GLU A 545 -0.31 16.80 12.00
CA GLU A 545 0.39 16.24 13.16
C GLU A 545 1.41 15.18 12.73
N ILE A 546 1.05 14.33 11.76
CA ILE A 546 1.98 13.37 11.16
C ILE A 546 3.13 14.11 10.48
N GLN A 547 2.85 15.13 9.66
CA GLN A 547 3.88 15.90 8.98
C GLN A 547 4.79 16.62 9.98
N THR A 548 4.23 17.28 11.00
CA THR A 548 4.98 17.96 12.05
C THR A 548 5.87 16.98 12.81
N PHE A 549 5.35 15.83 13.17
CA PHE A 549 6.11 14.78 13.82
C PHE A 549 7.18 14.20 12.90
N VAL A 550 6.87 13.86 11.67
CA VAL A 550 7.83 13.27 10.71
C VAL A 550 8.94 14.29 10.40
N THR A 551 8.61 15.54 10.10
CA THR A 551 9.60 16.58 9.83
C THR A 551 10.38 17.01 11.08
N GLY A 552 9.76 16.95 12.26
CA GLY A 552 10.35 17.35 13.56
C GLY A 552 11.04 16.24 14.35
N ALA A 553 10.74 14.97 14.07
CA ALA A 553 11.42 13.78 14.60
C ALA A 553 12.53 13.29 13.65
N LEU A 554 12.48 13.68 12.37
CA LEU A 554 13.53 13.40 11.39
C LEU A 554 14.46 14.60 11.03
N PRO A 555 14.62 15.69 11.81
CA PRO A 555 15.48 16.81 11.41
C PRO A 555 16.95 16.45 11.63
N ALA A 556 17.47 15.67 10.68
CA ALA A 556 18.80 15.71 10.11
C ALA A 556 18.81 14.59 9.06
N ALA A 557 19.40 14.84 7.88
CA ALA A 557 20.01 13.75 7.12
C ALA A 557 20.72 12.83 8.12
N PRO A 558 20.59 11.49 8.03
CA PRO A 558 21.03 10.59 9.09
C PRO A 558 22.37 11.08 9.60
N GLY A 559 22.38 11.60 10.83
CA GLY A 559 23.63 11.79 11.52
C GLY A 559 24.31 10.45 11.39
N GLU A 560 25.53 10.45 10.84
CA GLU A 560 26.28 9.28 10.38
C GLU A 560 26.51 8.20 11.47
N GLY A 561 25.86 8.31 12.64
CA GLY A 561 25.86 7.42 13.79
C GLY A 561 25.38 6.01 13.46
N ILE A 562 26.33 5.11 13.21
CA ILE A 562 26.15 3.67 13.25
C ILE A 562 26.61 3.15 14.61
N LEU A 563 25.83 2.22 15.18
CA LEU A 563 26.21 1.52 16.40
C LEU A 563 27.31 0.52 16.06
N VAL A 564 28.48 0.68 16.67
CA VAL A 564 29.63 -0.19 16.42
C VAL A 564 30.35 -0.54 17.70
N SER A 565 31.05 -1.68 17.70
CA SER A 565 31.93 -2.07 18.78
C SER A 565 33.36 -1.63 18.45
N VAL A 566 33.94 -0.78 19.29
CA VAL A 566 35.28 -0.22 19.14
C VAL A 566 36.25 -0.96 20.06
N LEU A 567 37.24 -1.62 19.46
CA LEU A 567 38.40 -2.19 20.14
C LEU A 567 39.54 -1.16 20.12
N SER A 568 39.96 -0.72 21.31
CA SER A 568 41.19 0.03 21.53
C SER A 568 42.23 -0.91 22.13
N LEU A 569 43.45 -0.89 21.60
CA LEU A 569 44.49 -1.84 21.98
C LEU A 569 45.85 -1.14 22.03
N GLU A 570 46.67 -1.46 23.03
CA GLU A 570 48.03 -0.95 23.14
C GLU A 570 49.01 -2.03 23.60
N ILE A 571 50.12 -2.18 22.87
CA ILE A 571 51.20 -3.11 23.20
C ILE A 571 51.98 -2.55 24.40
N ALA A 572 52.07 -3.33 25.47
CA ALA A 572 52.84 -2.97 26.65
C ALA A 572 54.33 -3.30 26.44
N GLY A 573 55.21 -2.29 26.43
CA GLY A 573 56.66 -2.45 26.35
C GLY A 573 57.42 -1.10 26.41
N PRO A 574 58.70 -1.07 26.81
CA PRO A 574 59.46 0.18 26.92
C PRO A 574 59.73 0.78 25.52
N PRO A 575 59.57 2.11 25.34
CA PRO A 575 59.73 2.78 24.04
C PRO A 575 61.19 2.92 23.55
N SER A 576 62.16 2.22 24.14
CA SER A 576 63.58 2.36 23.78
C SER A 576 64.09 1.27 22.83
N GLY A 577 64.53 1.71 21.64
CA GLY A 577 65.44 1.03 20.71
C GLY A 577 64.96 -0.30 20.12
N VAL A 578 64.99 -1.37 20.93
CA VAL A 578 64.68 -2.74 20.52
C VAL A 578 63.16 -2.96 20.42
N GLY A 579 62.37 -2.29 21.28
CA GLY A 579 60.91 -2.41 21.28
C GLY A 579 60.21 -1.87 20.03
N ALA A 580 60.77 -0.84 19.39
CA ALA A 580 60.17 -0.21 18.21
C ALA A 580 60.16 -1.16 16.99
N ASP A 581 61.25 -1.90 16.75
CA ASP A 581 61.35 -2.87 15.66
C ASP A 581 60.41 -4.07 15.86
N LEU A 582 60.23 -4.52 17.11
CA LEU A 582 59.28 -5.56 17.47
C LEU A 582 57.82 -5.11 17.28
N ILE A 583 57.49 -3.86 17.64
CA ILE A 583 56.13 -3.32 17.44
C ILE A 583 55.80 -3.21 15.93
N VAL A 584 56.77 -2.78 15.11
CA VAL A 584 56.60 -2.76 13.65
C VAL A 584 56.39 -4.17 13.09
N ARG A 585 57.13 -5.16 13.60
CA ARG A 585 57.01 -6.57 13.18
C ARG A 585 55.64 -7.18 13.49
N TYR A 586 55.10 -6.93 14.68
CA TYR A 586 53.81 -7.51 15.09
C TYR A 586 52.58 -6.75 14.59
N ALA A 587 52.76 -5.56 14.00
CA ALA A 587 51.66 -4.79 13.43
C ALA A 587 50.90 -5.56 12.33
N GLU A 588 51.60 -6.32 11.48
CA GLU A 588 50.97 -7.14 10.44
C GLU A 588 50.23 -8.35 11.04
N GLU A 589 50.74 -8.93 12.13
CA GLU A 589 50.04 -10.01 12.83
C GLU A 589 48.74 -9.54 13.48
N ILE A 590 48.77 -8.37 14.13
CA ILE A 590 47.57 -7.71 14.68
C ILE A 590 46.58 -7.39 13.56
N ARG A 591 47.05 -6.86 12.43
CA ARG A 591 46.20 -6.57 11.27
C ARG A 591 45.55 -7.84 10.70
N GLY A 592 46.29 -8.95 10.68
CA GLY A 592 45.77 -10.27 10.29
C GLY A 592 44.63 -10.74 11.20
N GLU A 593 44.78 -10.60 12.52
CA GLU A 593 43.73 -10.96 13.48
C GLU A 593 42.52 -10.03 13.41
N LEU A 594 42.74 -8.72 13.22
CA LEU A 594 41.66 -7.76 12.99
C LEU A 594 40.85 -8.16 11.74
N LEU A 595 41.53 -8.46 10.63
CA LEU A 595 40.88 -8.86 9.39
C LEU A 595 40.14 -10.21 9.52
N ALA A 596 40.75 -11.20 10.18
CA ALA A 596 40.13 -12.51 10.43
C ALA A 596 38.86 -12.41 11.28
N ALA A 597 38.79 -11.44 12.19
CA ALA A 597 37.62 -11.14 12.99
C ALA A 597 36.64 -10.15 12.31
N GLU A 598 36.83 -9.84 11.02
CA GLU A 598 36.05 -8.86 10.25
C GLU A 598 36.03 -7.46 10.89
N GLY A 599 37.14 -7.08 11.53
CA GLY A 599 37.37 -5.76 12.09
C GLY A 599 38.02 -4.82 11.07
N ARG A 600 37.55 -3.57 11.03
CA ARG A 600 38.15 -2.50 10.21
C ARG A 600 39.04 -1.64 11.10
N GLN A 601 40.34 -1.61 10.82
CA GLN A 601 41.26 -0.72 11.52
C GLN A 601 41.00 0.73 11.10
N ILE A 602 40.79 1.63 12.06
CA ILE A 602 40.46 3.05 11.81
C ILE A 602 41.64 3.98 12.12
N ARG A 603 42.44 3.69 13.16
CA ARG A 603 43.61 4.50 13.55
C ARG A 603 44.75 3.63 14.07
N ARG A 604 45.98 4.11 13.87
CA ARG A 604 47.21 3.49 14.38
C ARG A 604 48.13 4.57 14.94
N SER A 605 48.71 4.30 16.10
CA SER A 605 49.86 5.02 16.65
C SER A 605 51.09 4.09 16.69
N ALA A 606 52.21 4.57 17.24
CA ALA A 606 53.42 3.76 17.34
C ALA A 606 53.21 2.46 18.14
N SER A 607 52.38 2.48 19.20
CA SER A 607 52.07 1.33 20.07
C SER A 607 50.60 0.93 20.12
N GLY A 608 49.69 1.75 19.56
CA GLY A 608 48.24 1.63 19.71
C GLY A 608 47.49 1.37 18.41
N PHE A 609 46.39 0.62 18.52
CA PHE A 609 45.52 0.22 17.42
C PHE A 609 44.06 0.47 17.79
N PHE A 610 43.29 1.01 16.84
CA PHE A 610 41.85 1.19 16.95
C PHE A 610 41.17 0.47 15.82
N ALA A 611 40.19 -0.37 16.15
CA ALA A 611 39.41 -1.12 15.17
C ALA A 611 37.93 -1.13 15.52
N VAL A 612 37.11 -1.16 14.47
CA VAL A 612 35.66 -1.11 14.55
C VAL A 612 35.08 -2.43 14.05
N PHE A 613 34.10 -2.95 14.78
CA PHE A 613 33.41 -4.20 14.51
C PHE A 613 31.89 -3.98 14.52
N GLN A 614 31.19 -4.65 13.61
CA GLN A 614 29.71 -4.68 13.61
C GLN A 614 29.14 -5.56 14.75
N ARG A 615 29.96 -6.41 15.37
CA ARG A 615 29.52 -7.40 16.37
C ARG A 615 30.41 -7.34 17.62
N PRO A 616 29.87 -7.04 18.82
CA PRO A 616 30.64 -6.94 20.06
C PRO A 616 31.34 -8.25 20.47
N THR A 617 30.75 -9.41 20.15
CA THR A 617 31.39 -10.71 20.42
C THR A 617 32.70 -10.87 19.64
N ARG A 618 32.76 -10.35 18.41
CA ARG A 618 33.96 -10.46 17.56
C ARG A 618 35.08 -9.54 17.99
N SER A 619 34.77 -8.33 18.45
CA SER A 619 35.78 -7.41 18.98
C SER A 619 36.47 -8.00 20.22
N ILE A 620 35.72 -8.61 21.14
CA ILE A 620 36.28 -9.30 22.31
C ILE A 620 37.09 -10.53 21.90
N GLN A 621 36.57 -11.37 21.02
CA GLN A 621 37.29 -12.56 20.55
C GLN A 621 38.60 -12.19 19.86
N CYS A 622 38.59 -11.10 19.07
CA CYS A 622 39.79 -10.56 18.44
C CYS A 622 40.81 -10.10 19.50
N ALA A 623 40.38 -9.36 20.51
CA ALA A 623 41.27 -8.94 21.62
C ALA A 623 41.90 -10.13 22.35
N ILE A 624 41.13 -11.19 22.60
CA ILE A 624 41.64 -12.44 23.22
C ILE A 624 42.67 -13.11 22.31
N ALA A 625 42.40 -13.21 21.01
CA ALA A 625 43.29 -13.84 20.04
C ALA A 625 44.62 -13.08 19.91
N ILE A 626 44.55 -11.74 19.81
CA ILE A 626 45.73 -10.87 19.76
C ILE A 626 46.57 -11.02 21.04
N ARG A 627 45.93 -10.95 22.22
CA ARG A 627 46.62 -11.15 23.51
C ARG A 627 47.32 -12.51 23.57
N HIS A 628 46.63 -13.57 23.21
CA HIS A 628 47.18 -14.93 23.24
C HIS A 628 48.40 -15.05 22.32
N ARG A 629 48.33 -14.52 21.08
CA ARG A 629 49.44 -14.56 20.12
C ARG A 629 50.65 -13.75 20.56
N LEU A 630 50.44 -12.53 21.06
CA LEU A 630 51.54 -11.66 21.49
C LEU A 630 52.25 -12.19 22.74
N ARG A 631 51.51 -12.83 23.66
CA ARG A 631 52.10 -13.47 24.85
C ARG A 631 53.08 -14.59 24.52
N HIS A 632 52.80 -15.39 23.50
CA HIS A 632 53.76 -16.41 23.01
C HIS A 632 55.07 -15.80 22.51
N SER A 633 55.04 -14.53 22.15
CA SER A 633 56.15 -13.78 21.62
C SER A 633 56.82 -12.87 22.67
N GLY A 634 56.45 -13.01 23.96
CA GLY A 634 57.04 -12.28 25.08
C GLY A 634 56.54 -10.83 25.25
N LEU A 635 55.47 -10.45 24.56
CA LEU A 635 54.83 -9.14 24.68
C LEU A 635 53.46 -9.28 25.35
N ASP A 636 53.05 -8.26 26.08
CA ASP A 636 51.68 -8.20 26.59
C ASP A 636 50.93 -7.03 25.98
N VAL A 637 49.60 -7.10 26.05
CA VAL A 637 48.73 -6.10 25.43
C VAL A 637 47.61 -5.76 26.39
N ARG A 638 47.30 -4.48 26.50
CA ARG A 638 46.09 -4.03 27.17
C ARG A 638 45.04 -3.68 26.13
N SER A 639 43.79 -4.05 26.38
CA SER A 639 42.69 -3.85 25.44
C SER A 639 41.45 -3.32 26.13
N ALA A 640 40.67 -2.52 25.41
CA ALA A 640 39.37 -2.05 25.84
C ALA A 640 38.35 -2.20 24.72
N VAL A 641 37.14 -2.62 25.08
CA VAL A 641 36.01 -2.77 24.15
C VAL A 641 34.83 -1.96 24.66
N HIS A 642 34.26 -1.14 23.79
CA HIS A 642 33.04 -0.41 24.05
C HIS A 642 32.13 -0.44 22.83
N THR A 643 30.82 -0.57 23.03
CA THR A 643 29.82 -0.49 21.96
C THR A 643 28.99 0.77 22.17
N GLY A 644 28.93 1.59 21.14
CA GLY A 644 28.18 2.84 21.15
C GLY A 644 28.12 3.46 19.76
N GLU A 645 27.52 4.64 19.66
CA GLU A 645 27.32 5.32 18.38
C GLU A 645 28.62 5.96 17.86
N CYS A 646 28.89 5.76 16.56
CA CYS A 646 29.97 6.39 15.81
C CYS A 646 29.49 6.89 14.45
N GLN A 647 30.00 8.04 14.03
CA GLN A 647 29.87 8.59 12.69
C GLN A 647 30.92 7.99 11.74
N GLU A 648 30.47 7.35 10.65
CA GLU A 648 31.36 6.90 9.56
C GLU A 648 31.65 8.06 8.60
N ARG A 649 32.94 8.36 8.39
CA ARG A 649 33.42 9.38 7.45
C ARG A 649 34.46 8.79 6.51
N GLY A 650 34.00 8.25 5.40
CA GLY A 650 34.86 7.61 4.40
C GLY A 650 35.54 6.35 4.95
N ASP A 651 36.85 6.45 5.21
CA ASP A 651 37.67 5.37 5.78
C ASP A 651 37.87 5.41 7.30
N ASP A 652 37.34 6.43 7.97
CA ASP A 652 37.50 6.64 9.41
C ASP A 652 36.15 6.72 10.14
N PHE A 653 36.22 6.62 11.46
CA PHE A 653 35.07 6.72 12.35
C PHE A 653 35.35 7.82 13.39
N THR A 654 34.32 8.55 13.77
CA THR A 654 34.38 9.60 14.81
C THR A 654 33.18 9.50 15.72
N GLY A 655 33.31 9.80 17.01
CA GLY A 655 32.16 9.76 17.92
C GLY A 655 32.52 9.31 19.32
N ILE A 656 31.52 9.39 20.20
CA ILE A 656 31.65 9.15 21.64
C ILE A 656 32.18 7.75 21.92
N ALA A 657 31.81 6.73 21.13
CA ALA A 657 32.27 5.37 21.39
C ALA A 657 33.78 5.17 21.20
N ILE A 658 34.43 5.94 20.30
CA ILE A 658 35.89 5.90 20.13
C ILE A 658 36.59 6.57 21.31
N GLU A 659 36.09 7.73 21.74
CA GLU A 659 36.64 8.44 22.90
C GLU A 659 36.51 7.61 24.17
N LEU A 660 35.33 7.02 24.39
CA LEU A 660 35.10 6.14 25.53
C LEU A 660 35.99 4.90 25.48
N SER A 661 36.07 4.19 24.34
CA SER A 661 36.95 3.01 24.21
C SER A 661 38.41 3.37 24.53
N SER A 662 38.89 4.54 24.10
CA SER A 662 40.23 5.03 24.46
C SER A 662 40.39 5.28 25.97
N ARG A 663 39.38 5.86 26.64
CA ARG A 663 39.41 6.10 28.09
C ARG A 663 39.26 4.83 28.92
N LEU A 664 38.50 3.85 28.42
CA LEU A 664 38.43 2.52 29.02
C LEU A 664 39.81 1.84 29.01
N LEU A 665 40.62 2.07 27.98
CA LEU A 665 41.95 1.50 27.86
C LEU A 665 42.89 1.91 28.99
N ASP A 666 42.73 3.13 29.53
CA ASP A 666 43.51 3.62 30.67
C ASP A 666 43.27 2.80 31.96
N HIS A 667 42.13 2.09 32.03
CA HIS A 667 41.76 1.23 33.15
C HIS A 667 42.25 -0.21 32.98
N ALA A 668 42.78 -0.56 31.80
CA ALA A 668 43.30 -1.90 31.50
C ALA A 668 44.79 -2.00 31.85
N ARG A 669 45.15 -3.03 32.63
CA ARG A 669 46.56 -3.41 32.87
C ARG A 669 47.11 -4.21 31.69
N PRO A 670 48.45 -4.33 31.53
CA PRO A 670 49.03 -5.27 30.57
C PRO A 670 48.44 -6.69 30.74
N GLY A 671 47.90 -7.23 29.66
CA GLY A 671 47.24 -8.55 29.64
C GLY A 671 45.74 -8.55 29.91
N GLU A 672 45.19 -7.38 30.23
CA GLU A 672 43.79 -7.22 30.58
C GLU A 672 42.94 -6.78 29.38
N ILE A 673 41.69 -7.23 29.37
CA ILE A 673 40.67 -6.81 28.41
C ILE A 673 39.53 -6.22 29.23
N ILE A 674 39.33 -4.91 29.13
CA ILE A 674 38.23 -4.22 29.80
C ILE A 674 37.07 -4.02 28.83
N ALA A 675 35.85 -4.26 29.28
CA ALA A 675 34.64 -4.04 28.51
C ALA A 675 33.66 -3.16 29.28
N SER A 676 32.89 -2.32 28.60
CA SER A 676 31.81 -1.59 29.24
C SER A 676 30.62 -2.49 29.56
N ARG A 677 29.74 -2.06 30.48
CA ARG A 677 28.44 -2.69 30.76
C ARG A 677 27.64 -2.98 29.48
N THR A 678 27.59 -2.03 28.57
CA THR A 678 26.94 -2.19 27.25
C THR A 678 27.44 -3.40 26.49
N VAL A 679 28.76 -3.64 26.49
CA VAL A 679 29.35 -4.79 25.81
C VAL A 679 28.97 -6.09 26.50
N ARG A 680 29.07 -6.14 27.84
CA ARG A 680 28.65 -7.31 28.65
C ARG A 680 27.21 -7.70 28.34
N ASP A 681 26.30 -6.72 28.35
CA ASP A 681 24.86 -6.94 28.17
C ASP A 681 24.54 -7.42 26.75
N LEU A 682 25.28 -6.96 25.74
CA LEU A 682 25.12 -7.36 24.34
C LEU A 682 25.74 -8.73 23.99
N VAL A 683 26.56 -9.32 24.86
CA VAL A 683 27.23 -10.61 24.60
C VAL A 683 26.87 -11.71 25.61
N VAL A 684 25.75 -11.54 26.32
CA VAL A 684 25.17 -12.58 27.16
C VAL A 684 24.99 -13.87 26.35
N GLY A 685 25.40 -15.01 26.91
CA GLY A 685 25.34 -16.32 26.23
C GLY A 685 26.55 -16.66 25.34
N SER A 686 27.54 -15.77 25.20
CA SER A 686 28.76 -16.03 24.41
C SER A 686 29.80 -16.95 25.07
N GLY A 687 29.57 -17.37 26.32
CA GLY A 687 30.51 -18.17 27.12
C GLY A 687 31.72 -17.38 27.66
N LEU A 688 31.70 -16.05 27.52
CA LEU A 688 32.68 -15.14 28.13
C LEU A 688 32.32 -14.86 29.60
N ILE A 689 33.34 -14.69 30.44
CA ILE A 689 33.20 -14.35 31.86
C ILE A 689 33.52 -12.88 32.02
N PHE A 690 32.66 -12.17 32.78
CA PHE A 690 32.79 -10.75 33.09
C PHE A 690 32.85 -10.57 34.60
N GLU A 691 33.95 -9.99 35.08
CA GLU A 691 34.15 -9.64 36.49
C GLU A 691 34.11 -8.12 36.64
N GLU A 692 33.45 -7.63 37.68
CA GLU A 692 33.31 -6.19 37.91
C GLU A 692 34.68 -5.56 38.21
N HIS A 693 35.02 -4.50 37.47
CA HIS A 693 36.35 -3.88 37.50
C HIS A 693 36.35 -2.44 38.03
N GLY A 694 35.22 -1.72 37.89
CA GLY A 694 35.05 -0.36 38.39
C GLY A 694 34.01 0.44 37.63
N GLU A 695 34.04 1.76 37.77
CA GLU A 695 33.15 2.70 37.06
C GLU A 695 33.94 3.87 36.47
N LEU A 696 33.48 4.38 35.33
CA LEU A 696 34.05 5.53 34.62
C LEU A 696 33.02 6.66 34.54
N GLU A 697 33.34 7.83 35.08
CA GLU A 697 32.58 9.05 34.81
C GLU A 697 33.12 9.75 33.55
N ALA A 698 32.25 9.97 32.56
CA ALA A 698 32.64 10.60 31.31
C ALA A 698 31.71 11.76 30.93
N SER A 699 32.32 12.89 30.54
CA SER A 699 31.62 14.03 29.95
C SER A 699 30.91 13.61 28.67
N GLY A 700 29.58 13.73 28.63
CA GLY A 700 28.77 13.39 27.45
C GLY A 700 27.93 12.11 27.60
N LEU A 701 28.02 11.39 28.72
CA LEU A 701 27.09 10.31 29.08
C LEU A 701 26.19 10.73 30.26
N PRO A 702 24.89 10.36 30.27
CA PRO A 702 24.06 10.49 31.47
C PRO A 702 24.41 9.37 32.48
N GLY A 703 25.38 9.62 33.35
CA GLY A 703 25.74 8.75 34.49
C GLY A 703 27.14 8.11 34.43
N SER A 704 27.44 7.24 35.41
CA SER A 704 28.69 6.46 35.47
C SER A 704 28.59 5.19 34.61
N LEU A 705 29.64 4.89 33.84
CA LEU A 705 29.72 3.69 33.01
C LEU A 705 30.50 2.59 33.74
N GLN A 706 29.81 1.51 34.12
CA GLN A 706 30.46 0.39 34.78
C GLN A 706 31.32 -0.44 33.83
N LEU A 707 32.46 -0.89 34.33
CA LEU A 707 33.54 -1.59 33.63
C LEU A 707 33.67 -3.03 34.13
N PHE A 708 34.01 -3.93 33.21
CA PHE A 708 34.19 -5.34 33.49
C PHE A 708 35.51 -5.84 32.90
N SER A 709 36.24 -6.66 33.66
CA SER A 709 37.37 -7.42 33.15
C SER A 709 36.84 -8.68 32.47
N VAL A 710 37.38 -9.00 31.29
CA VAL A 710 36.89 -10.08 30.43
C VAL A 710 37.87 -11.24 30.35
N SER A 711 37.37 -12.45 30.59
CA SER A 711 38.12 -13.69 30.43
C SER A 711 37.31 -14.77 29.70
N LYS A 712 38.00 -15.79 29.20
CA LYS A 712 37.39 -16.98 28.56
C LYS A 712 37.86 -18.23 29.32
N PRO A 713 36.96 -19.16 29.68
CA PRO A 713 37.38 -20.38 30.35
C PRO A 713 38.34 -21.20 29.46
N GLY A 714 39.49 -21.58 30.00
CA GLY A 714 40.44 -22.52 29.37
C GLY A 714 41.43 -21.96 28.34
N VAL A 715 41.69 -20.64 28.34
CA VAL A 715 42.68 -19.98 27.45
C VAL A 715 43.66 -19.11 28.24
#